data_AF-A0A6P2EA78-F1
#
_entry.id   AF-A0A6P2EA78-F1
#
_cell.length_a   1.000
_cell.length_b   1.000
_cell.length_c   1.000
_cell.angle_alpha   90.00
_cell.angle_beta   90.00
_cell.angle_gamma   90.00
#
_symmetry.space_group_name_H-M   'P 1'
#
loop_
_entity.id
_entity.type
_entity.pdbx_description
1 polymer ?
#
loop_
_entity_poly.entity_id
_entity_poly.type
_entity_poly.pdbx_seq_one_letter_code
_entity_poly.pdbx_strand_id
1 'polypeptide(L)'
;MSPAGKPVRFWYDGQPMEGLEGETLAAALAAGGIREMRHTRGGERRGLYCGMGACFDCLVTVDGRASQRACLTKVAEGQQVRSAMPAGTPEDPLRPLAPEPAAEPARREVDLLVIGAGPAGLSAALAARRAGAGVLVLDERLQAGGQFYKPLAPSHHAAAPADRQFAAGLALEREVLAAGVVIEQDAQVWAAFSPNEVGALIRGQAHVIACRQLVLAPGAYERPVPFPGWTLPGVMTTGAGQTLARAYRVAPGQRVLIAGNGPLNLQLAAELLAGGAKVLAVLESAPRPGLGQWQSMWTATRAAPDLLRDGWRYLRQLRTHGVPVIWGTAVTAAEGTDRLEAVQAARLDAQGRAVPGTVQRFEADTLCLGYGFIPSTELARMLGCEHRVADRHLGYPATVTREDGTTHLPGVLVAGDGADLGGSRVALARGTLAGAAAARNLGLDAPEPAAALADLRQAERFQRALWSLYAAPPVRLADVTDDTLLCRCEEIRFGDVREQIRAGRDTLAALKRNTRLGMGRCQGRYCAVTAARLLGETTGKPPDVEQYFAPRPPAKPVPVGALGFEKPEWGGHKPAITPNLARPMAVEAFAPLRTEVLVIGAGVLGSCLGYYLSRAGQEVTVVDRDDVNLQASGANAGSLHVQLLSFDFGARAQAGGGPAAATLPLGPMSVKLWQQIEADCGEDLEIKITGGLMVADSEAGMRFLEAKAALERRHGIDAEVIDGAALRRLSPALSGELLGAEHCPMEGKINPLRATYAVARRAQQQGARLLRGCDVQAIERLPGAGAGFEVRTSRGTIRAGRIVNASGAWSSALGEMLGVKIPVQGAPLQMIVTEPAPPLVDHLIAHADRHLSLKQAASGGLLIGGGWTAAFHPDMRLNRAERASIEGNLWVARRVLPAVSGLHMVRCWAGMNVNIDGAPIIGEVPGVPGFYNAVTSNGYTLAPITAKLVADLIAHGRTDIDITPFRIDRFL
;
A
#
# COMPACT_ATOMS: atom_id res chain seq x y z
N MET A 1 -2.39 20.74 35.94
CA MET A 1 -1.69 21.26 34.75
C MET A 1 -2.60 22.30 34.13
N SER A 2 -2.08 23.47 33.79
CA SER A 2 -2.87 24.58 33.25
C SER A 2 -2.61 24.75 31.76
N PRO A 3 -3.64 25.09 30.95
CA PRO A 3 -3.39 25.62 29.62
C PRO A 3 -2.57 26.90 29.78
N ALA A 4 -1.45 27.01 29.06
CA ALA A 4 -0.66 28.24 29.01
C ALA A 4 -0.46 28.75 27.57
N GLY A 5 -0.87 27.96 26.57
CA GLY A 5 -0.88 28.37 25.18
C GLY A 5 -1.89 29.49 24.91
N LYS A 6 -1.58 30.31 23.92
CA LYS A 6 -2.47 31.37 23.44
C LYS A 6 -3.75 30.75 22.85
N PRO A 7 -4.95 31.28 23.16
CA PRO A 7 -6.19 30.92 22.45
C PRO A 7 -6.08 31.24 20.96
N VAL A 8 -6.61 30.34 20.13
CA VAL A 8 -6.62 30.42 18.68
C VAL A 8 -8.06 30.25 18.20
N ARG A 9 -8.51 31.15 17.32
CA ARG A 9 -9.83 31.06 16.68
C ARG A 9 -9.73 30.58 15.24
N PHE A 10 -10.56 29.61 14.89
CA PHE A 10 -10.65 29.05 13.55
C PHE A 10 -12.11 28.72 13.21
N TRP A 11 -12.39 28.29 11.97
CA TRP A 11 -13.74 27.97 11.52
C TRP A 11 -13.81 26.51 11.07
N TYR A 12 -14.87 25.82 11.45
CA TYR A 12 -15.18 24.46 11.02
C TYR A 12 -16.56 24.41 10.37
N ASP A 13 -16.62 24.13 9.07
CA ASP A 13 -17.88 24.20 8.30
C ASP A 13 -18.64 25.52 8.51
N GLY A 14 -17.90 26.63 8.59
CA GLY A 14 -18.44 27.98 8.83
C GLY A 14 -18.75 28.31 10.29
N GLN A 15 -18.68 27.34 11.21
CA GLN A 15 -18.89 27.56 12.65
C GLN A 15 -17.60 28.01 13.33
N PRO A 16 -17.63 29.05 14.19
CA PRO A 16 -16.45 29.46 14.94
C PRO A 16 -16.07 28.41 15.98
N MET A 17 -14.79 28.08 16.03
CA MET A 17 -14.19 27.14 16.97
C MET A 17 -13.04 27.82 17.71
N GLU A 18 -12.78 27.35 18.93
CA GLU A 18 -11.63 27.78 19.73
C GLU A 18 -10.73 26.58 20.02
N GLY A 19 -9.43 26.83 20.03
CA GLY A 19 -8.40 25.88 20.46
C GLY A 19 -7.21 26.62 21.07
N LEU A 20 -6.16 25.89 21.41
CA LEU A 20 -4.91 26.47 21.91
C LEU A 20 -3.77 26.24 20.93
N GLU A 21 -2.86 27.21 20.83
CA GLU A 21 -1.68 27.10 19.98
C GLU A 21 -0.93 25.76 20.18
N GLY A 22 -0.62 25.05 19.09
CA GLY A 22 0.06 23.75 19.17
C GLY A 22 -0.86 22.55 19.46
N GLU A 23 -2.15 22.76 19.74
CA GLU A 23 -3.15 21.69 19.66
C GLU A 23 -3.41 21.27 18.21
N THR A 24 -3.91 20.05 18.04
CA THR A 24 -4.34 19.58 16.72
C THR A 24 -5.80 19.93 16.48
N LEU A 25 -6.19 20.04 15.20
CA LEU A 25 -7.59 20.23 14.81
C LEU A 25 -8.49 19.17 15.44
N ALA A 26 -8.07 17.90 15.44
CA ALA A 26 -8.86 16.83 16.05
C ALA A 26 -9.06 17.01 17.56
N ALA A 27 -8.07 17.54 18.29
CA ALA A 27 -8.19 17.81 19.71
C ALA A 27 -9.14 18.99 19.98
N ALA A 28 -8.97 20.10 19.26
CA ALA A 28 -9.82 21.28 19.39
C ALA A 28 -11.29 20.98 18.99
N LEU A 29 -11.50 20.23 17.90
CA LEU A 29 -12.82 19.77 17.49
C LEU A 29 -13.46 18.87 18.54
N ALA A 30 -12.71 17.91 19.10
CA ALA A 30 -13.22 17.04 20.17
C ALA A 30 -13.56 17.83 21.44
N ALA A 31 -12.75 18.83 21.81
CA ALA A 31 -13.03 19.73 22.93
C ALA A 31 -14.32 20.54 22.70
N GLY A 32 -14.57 20.97 21.46
CA GLY A 32 -15.82 21.59 21.03
C GLY A 32 -16.99 20.63 20.83
N GLY A 33 -16.85 19.34 21.16
CA GLY A 33 -17.91 18.34 21.05
C GLY A 33 -18.13 17.79 19.64
N ILE A 34 -17.30 18.15 18.65
CA ILE A 34 -17.38 17.69 17.27
C ILE A 34 -16.66 16.35 17.11
N ARG A 35 -17.39 15.32 16.67
CA ARG A 35 -16.86 13.96 16.49
C ARG A 35 -16.76 13.57 15.02
N GLU A 36 -17.66 14.11 14.22
CA GLU A 36 -17.82 13.83 12.82
C GLU A 36 -16.94 14.79 12.02
N MET A 37 -15.75 14.32 11.66
CA MET A 37 -14.69 15.13 11.04
C MET A 37 -14.73 15.10 9.51
N ARG A 38 -15.40 14.11 8.90
CA ARG A 38 -15.49 13.99 7.44
C ARG A 38 -16.67 13.18 6.94
N HIS A 39 -16.87 13.23 5.62
CA HIS A 39 -17.69 12.27 4.87
C HIS A 39 -16.79 11.31 4.06
N THR A 40 -17.21 10.05 3.94
CA THR A 40 -16.62 9.10 3.00
C THR A 40 -17.14 9.34 1.58
N ARG A 41 -16.62 8.57 0.61
CA ARG A 41 -17.14 8.59 -0.76
C ARG A 41 -18.57 8.07 -0.83
N GLY A 42 -18.93 7.08 0.00
CA GLY A 42 -20.31 6.63 0.16
C GLY A 42 -21.22 7.60 0.92
N GLY A 43 -20.70 8.74 1.39
CA GLY A 43 -21.46 9.74 2.14
C GLY A 43 -21.52 9.51 3.66
N GLU A 44 -20.96 8.41 4.17
CA GLU A 44 -20.99 8.11 5.61
C GLU A 44 -20.12 9.08 6.42
N ARG A 45 -20.57 9.43 7.64
CA ARG A 45 -19.78 10.24 8.58
C ARG A 45 -18.64 9.41 9.18
N ARG A 46 -17.46 10.03 9.32
CA ARG A 46 -16.29 9.45 10.03
C ARG A 46 -15.66 10.47 10.96
N GLY A 47 -14.94 9.97 11.97
CA GLY A 47 -14.31 10.79 13.01
C GLY A 47 -12.86 10.41 13.30
N LEU A 48 -12.37 10.91 14.43
CA LEU A 48 -11.07 10.53 14.97
C LEU A 48 -11.08 9.04 15.35
N TYR A 49 -10.28 8.22 14.65
CA TYR A 49 -10.13 6.81 14.98
C TYR A 49 -8.80 6.48 15.68
N CYS A 50 -7.64 6.68 15.03
CA CYS A 50 -6.35 6.23 15.59
C CYS A 50 -5.58 7.26 16.43
N GLY A 51 -5.87 8.56 16.29
CA GLY A 51 -5.13 9.63 16.98
C GLY A 51 -3.64 9.76 16.65
N MET A 52 -3.09 8.95 15.73
CA MET A 52 -1.65 8.87 15.48
C MET A 52 -1.23 9.07 14.03
N GLY A 53 -2.16 9.39 13.13
CA GLY A 53 -1.88 9.66 11.72
C GLY A 53 -1.77 8.43 10.81
N ALA A 54 -2.07 7.23 11.32
CA ALA A 54 -1.89 5.95 10.59
C ALA A 54 -3.13 5.50 9.79
N CYS A 55 -4.35 5.84 10.24
CA CYS A 55 -5.59 5.34 9.64
C CYS A 55 -6.16 6.21 8.51
N PHE A 56 -5.79 7.50 8.46
CA PHE A 56 -6.33 8.49 7.51
C PHE A 56 -7.86 8.61 7.54
N ASP A 57 -8.50 8.46 8.71
CA ASP A 57 -9.96 8.50 8.84
C ASP A 57 -10.50 9.90 9.23
N CYS A 58 -9.65 10.77 9.77
CA CYS A 58 -9.97 12.13 10.20
C CYS A 58 -9.48 13.20 9.21
N LEU A 59 -9.74 12.99 7.92
CA LEU A 59 -9.28 13.91 6.88
C LEU A 59 -10.19 15.13 6.77
N VAL A 60 -9.61 16.32 6.73
CA VAL A 60 -10.32 17.60 6.56
C VAL A 60 -9.66 18.41 5.45
N THR A 61 -10.38 19.38 4.91
CA THR A 61 -9.81 20.40 4.01
C THR A 61 -9.48 21.64 4.82
N VAL A 62 -8.26 22.17 4.68
CA VAL A 62 -7.75 23.28 5.48
C VAL A 62 -7.21 24.37 4.57
N ASP A 63 -7.83 25.55 4.57
CA ASP A 63 -7.46 26.69 3.72
C ASP A 63 -7.33 26.31 2.22
N GLY A 64 -8.21 25.41 1.75
CA GLY A 64 -8.23 24.87 0.39
C GLY A 64 -7.23 23.72 0.12
N ARG A 65 -6.43 23.31 1.11
CA ARG A 65 -5.56 22.12 1.04
C ARG A 65 -6.35 20.88 1.44
N ALA A 66 -6.54 19.97 0.50
CA ALA A 66 -7.29 18.74 0.72
C ALA A 66 -6.56 17.75 1.65
N SER A 67 -7.29 16.78 2.19
CA SER A 67 -6.71 15.57 2.81
C SER A 67 -5.75 15.83 3.97
N GLN A 68 -5.97 16.88 4.75
CA GLN A 68 -5.18 17.16 5.94
C GLN A 68 -5.63 16.25 7.07
N ARG A 69 -4.68 15.60 7.76
CA ARG A 69 -4.99 14.73 8.90
C ARG A 69 -5.29 15.61 10.11
N ALA A 70 -6.55 15.71 10.53
CA ALA A 70 -6.94 16.55 11.67
C ALA A 70 -6.17 16.18 12.95
N CYS A 71 -5.80 14.90 13.13
CA CYS A 71 -5.02 14.45 14.28
C CYS A 71 -3.54 14.87 14.29
N LEU A 72 -3.01 15.39 13.19
CA LEU A 72 -1.63 15.89 13.09
C LEU A 72 -1.56 17.39 12.76
N THR A 73 -2.57 17.91 12.05
CA THR A 73 -2.66 19.32 11.64
C THR A 73 -2.97 20.20 12.84
N LYS A 74 -2.24 21.31 12.98
CA LYS A 74 -2.37 22.24 14.11
C LYS A 74 -3.45 23.29 13.87
N VAL A 75 -4.09 23.75 14.94
CA VAL A 75 -4.95 24.94 14.87
C VAL A 75 -4.10 26.17 14.56
N ALA A 76 -4.62 27.06 13.72
CA ALA A 76 -4.02 28.35 13.40
C ALA A 76 -5.11 29.44 13.36
N GLU A 77 -4.72 30.68 13.68
CA GLU A 77 -5.65 31.81 13.73
C GLU A 77 -6.24 32.08 12.33
N GLY A 78 -7.55 32.29 12.22
CA GLY A 78 -8.19 32.58 10.94
C GLY A 78 -8.53 31.35 10.09
N GLN A 79 -8.01 30.17 10.45
CA GLN A 79 -7.98 29.01 9.58
C GLN A 79 -9.38 28.48 9.22
N GLN A 80 -9.58 28.15 7.94
CA GLN A 80 -10.84 27.62 7.41
C GLN A 80 -10.76 26.10 7.25
N VAL A 81 -11.53 25.37 8.06
CA VAL A 81 -11.56 23.91 8.08
C VAL A 81 -12.93 23.43 7.59
N ARG A 82 -12.94 22.42 6.71
CA ARG A 82 -14.17 21.83 6.16
C ARG A 82 -14.18 20.31 6.28
N SER A 83 -15.34 19.75 6.63
CA SER A 83 -15.58 18.30 6.73
C SER A 83 -16.00 17.66 5.41
N ALA A 84 -16.62 18.45 4.54
CA ALA A 84 -16.97 18.05 3.19
C ALA A 84 -15.71 18.05 2.30
N MET A 85 -15.61 17.03 1.47
CA MET A 85 -14.72 17.05 0.30
C MET A 85 -15.58 17.56 -0.86
N PRO A 86 -15.24 18.73 -1.45
CA PRO A 86 -14.40 18.63 -2.63
C PRO A 86 -13.44 19.82 -2.77
N ALA A 87 -12.15 19.61 -2.53
CA ALA A 87 -11.17 20.39 -3.28
C ALA A 87 -10.95 19.69 -4.63
N GLY A 88 -10.89 20.46 -5.71
CA GLY A 88 -10.65 19.98 -7.08
C GLY A 88 -11.77 20.22 -8.08
N THR A 89 -12.77 21.06 -7.77
CA THR A 89 -13.70 21.60 -8.78
C THR A 89 -13.18 22.94 -9.32
N PRO A 90 -13.72 23.47 -10.43
CA PRO A 90 -13.38 24.82 -10.90
C PRO A 90 -13.61 25.92 -9.86
N GLU A 91 -14.65 25.79 -9.02
CA GLU A 91 -15.03 26.76 -7.99
C GLU A 91 -14.20 26.62 -6.69
N ASP A 92 -13.58 25.44 -6.47
CA ASP A 92 -12.75 25.14 -5.29
C ASP A 92 -11.51 24.34 -5.71
N PRO A 93 -10.52 24.96 -6.37
CA PRO A 93 -9.39 24.25 -6.96
C PRO A 93 -8.45 23.65 -5.90
N LEU A 94 -7.81 22.54 -6.26
CA LEU A 94 -6.79 21.90 -5.41
C LEU A 94 -5.59 22.83 -5.21
N ARG A 95 -5.35 23.24 -3.96
CA ARG A 95 -4.16 24.02 -3.60
C ARG A 95 -2.96 23.10 -3.34
N PRO A 96 -1.73 23.51 -3.69
CA PRO A 96 -0.51 22.77 -3.38
C PRO A 96 -0.42 22.40 -1.89
N LEU A 97 -0.07 21.14 -1.62
CA LEU A 97 0.02 20.61 -0.25
C LEU A 97 1.38 20.84 0.40
N ALA A 98 2.39 21.15 -0.39
CA ALA A 98 3.75 21.42 0.05
C ALA A 98 4.30 22.64 -0.71
N PRO A 99 5.35 23.29 -0.19
CA PRO A 99 6.08 24.32 -0.93
C PRO A 99 6.57 23.79 -2.28
N GLU A 100 6.81 24.69 -3.22
CA GLU A 100 7.49 24.31 -4.45
C GLU A 100 8.87 23.72 -4.12
N PRO A 101 9.21 22.57 -4.71
CA PRO A 101 10.50 21.95 -4.50
C PRO A 101 11.59 22.79 -5.15
N ALA A 102 12.78 22.75 -4.54
CA ALA A 102 13.99 23.28 -5.14
C ALA A 102 14.35 22.54 -6.45
N ALA A 103 15.41 22.98 -7.13
CA ALA A 103 15.90 22.31 -8.35
C ALA A 103 16.32 20.85 -8.09
N GLU A 104 16.84 20.56 -6.89
CA GLU A 104 17.23 19.23 -6.44
C GLU A 104 16.89 19.01 -4.96
N PRO A 105 16.65 17.76 -4.51
CA PRO A 105 16.42 17.48 -3.11
C PRO A 105 17.70 17.69 -2.29
N ALA A 106 17.56 18.28 -1.10
CA ALA A 106 18.71 18.55 -0.24
C ALA A 106 19.34 17.25 0.27
N ARG A 107 20.64 17.07 0.03
CA ARG A 107 21.39 15.86 0.43
C ARG A 107 22.07 16.06 1.78
N ARG A 108 21.99 15.06 2.65
CA ARG A 108 22.71 15.01 3.94
C ARG A 108 23.42 13.67 4.08
N GLU A 109 24.63 13.69 4.63
CA GLU A 109 25.39 12.48 4.93
C GLU A 109 25.58 12.37 6.44
N VAL A 110 25.35 11.18 7.00
CA VAL A 110 25.43 10.93 8.44
C VAL A 110 26.04 9.55 8.73
N ASP A 111 26.68 9.38 9.88
CA ASP A 111 27.19 8.07 10.28
C ASP A 111 26.03 7.13 10.60
N LEU A 112 25.12 7.60 11.46
CA LEU A 112 23.94 6.84 11.88
C LEU A 112 22.66 7.67 11.67
N LEU A 113 21.74 7.11 10.89
CA LEU A 113 20.36 7.57 10.79
C LEU A 113 19.46 6.72 11.69
N VAL A 114 18.70 7.35 12.57
CA VAL A 114 17.66 6.72 13.39
C VAL A 114 16.28 7.22 12.92
N ILE A 115 15.38 6.29 12.61
CA ILE A 115 14.02 6.62 12.19
C ILE A 115 13.06 6.35 13.35
N GLY A 116 12.51 7.43 13.91
CA GLY A 116 11.59 7.44 15.05
C GLY A 116 12.28 7.89 16.34
N ALA A 117 11.69 8.89 17.01
CA ALA A 117 12.13 9.44 18.30
C ALA A 117 11.31 8.88 19.47
N GLY A 118 10.88 7.61 19.38
CA GLY A 118 10.32 6.87 20.52
C GLY A 118 11.41 6.35 21.48
N PRO A 119 11.03 5.59 22.52
CA PRO A 119 11.99 5.03 23.49
C PRO A 119 13.16 4.29 22.83
N ALA A 120 12.89 3.42 21.85
CA ALA A 120 13.95 2.68 21.15
C ALA A 120 14.89 3.58 20.36
N GLY A 121 14.36 4.52 19.57
CA GLY A 121 15.19 5.40 18.74
C GLY A 121 16.01 6.39 19.56
N LEU A 122 15.44 6.98 20.61
CA LEU A 122 16.15 7.87 21.51
C LEU A 122 17.28 7.15 22.25
N SER A 123 17.04 5.94 22.77
CA SER A 123 18.08 5.13 23.42
C SER A 123 19.16 4.68 22.44
N ALA A 124 18.81 4.32 21.20
CA ALA A 124 19.79 3.98 20.16
C ALA A 124 20.66 5.19 19.80
N ALA A 125 20.05 6.35 19.61
CA ALA A 125 20.75 7.57 19.30
C ALA A 125 21.73 7.97 20.41
N LEU A 126 21.28 7.90 21.67
CA LEU A 126 22.11 8.21 22.84
C LEU A 126 23.31 7.25 22.96
N ALA A 127 23.08 5.95 22.82
CA ALA A 127 24.13 4.94 22.93
C ALA A 127 25.19 5.12 21.84
N ALA A 128 24.78 5.32 20.59
CA ALA A 128 25.70 5.55 19.47
C ALA A 128 26.46 6.88 19.61
N ARG A 129 25.77 7.95 20.03
CA ARG A 129 26.39 9.27 20.21
C ARG A 129 27.45 9.28 21.30
N ARG A 130 27.21 8.56 22.41
CA ARG A 130 28.19 8.38 23.51
C ARG A 130 29.45 7.64 23.06
N ALA A 131 29.35 6.78 22.04
CA ALA A 131 30.50 6.11 21.41
C ALA A 131 31.17 6.97 20.32
N GLY A 132 30.69 8.19 20.06
CA GLY A 132 31.31 9.14 19.13
C GLY A 132 30.69 9.23 17.75
N ALA A 133 29.59 8.52 17.46
CA ALA A 133 28.95 8.58 16.13
C ALA A 133 28.27 9.93 15.86
N GLY A 134 28.30 10.39 14.60
CA GLY A 134 27.40 11.44 14.11
C GLY A 134 25.98 10.91 13.92
N VAL A 135 25.05 11.33 14.78
CA VAL A 135 23.68 10.78 14.82
C VAL A 135 22.64 11.82 14.40
N LEU A 136 21.79 11.43 13.45
CA LEU A 136 20.57 12.14 13.07
C LEU A 136 19.34 11.28 13.38
N VAL A 137 18.39 11.84 14.11
CA VAL A 137 17.08 11.24 14.38
C VAL A 137 16.01 11.96 13.57
N LEU A 138 15.18 11.23 12.83
CA LEU A 138 14.01 11.78 12.12
C LEU A 138 12.73 11.29 12.79
N ASP A 139 11.82 12.19 13.14
CA ASP A 139 10.47 11.85 13.62
C ASP A 139 9.39 12.72 12.96
N GLU A 140 8.28 12.10 12.58
CA GLU A 140 7.16 12.78 11.92
C GLU A 140 6.37 13.70 12.87
N ARG A 141 6.56 13.59 14.19
CA ARG A 141 5.89 14.40 15.20
C ARG A 141 6.71 15.64 15.53
N LEU A 142 6.04 16.64 16.10
CA LEU A 142 6.65 17.87 16.60
C LEU A 142 7.37 17.70 17.94
N GLN A 143 7.30 16.53 18.57
CA GLN A 143 7.87 16.30 19.90
C GLN A 143 8.39 14.88 20.00
N ALA A 144 9.56 14.74 20.63
CA ALA A 144 10.18 13.43 20.87
C ALA A 144 9.47 12.69 22.01
N GLY A 145 9.58 11.36 21.99
CA GLY A 145 9.03 10.47 23.01
C GLY A 145 8.01 9.46 22.47
N GLY A 146 7.56 9.64 21.22
CA GLY A 146 6.71 8.69 20.50
C GLY A 146 5.36 8.41 21.19
N GLN A 147 4.79 7.24 20.89
CA GLN A 147 3.45 6.83 21.38
C GLN A 147 3.43 6.32 22.82
N PHE A 148 4.59 6.06 23.44
CA PHE A 148 4.66 5.66 24.83
C PHE A 148 4.69 6.89 25.74
N TYR A 149 5.71 7.74 25.64
CA TYR A 149 5.81 8.90 26.54
C TYR A 149 4.70 9.93 26.32
N LYS A 150 4.16 10.01 25.09
CA LYS A 150 3.05 10.92 24.69
C LYS A 150 3.29 12.33 25.26
N PRO A 151 4.30 13.05 24.74
CA PRO A 151 4.64 14.38 25.22
C PRO A 151 3.43 15.32 25.13
N LEU A 152 3.39 16.31 26.04
CA LEU A 152 2.32 17.31 26.09
C LEU A 152 2.43 18.24 24.90
N ALA A 153 1.30 18.60 24.28
CA ALA A 153 1.29 19.64 23.27
C ALA A 153 2.00 20.92 23.76
N PRO A 154 2.66 21.70 22.88
CA PRO A 154 3.40 22.89 23.31
C PRO A 154 2.57 23.91 24.12
N SER A 155 1.24 23.96 23.91
CA SER A 155 0.29 24.76 24.69
C SER A 155 0.12 24.35 26.16
N HIS A 156 0.54 23.15 26.51
CA HIS A 156 0.23 22.52 27.78
C HIS A 156 1.48 22.41 28.64
N HIS A 157 1.42 23.04 29.81
CA HIS A 157 2.50 23.00 30.77
C HIS A 157 2.12 22.27 32.04
N ALA A 158 3.15 21.69 32.64
CA ALA A 158 3.06 20.99 33.90
C ALA A 158 4.16 21.45 34.82
N ALA A 159 3.78 22.04 35.96
CA ALA A 159 4.72 22.46 37.00
C ALA A 159 5.58 21.29 37.50
N ALA A 160 5.04 20.07 37.47
CA ALA A 160 5.75 18.82 37.70
C ALA A 160 5.24 17.75 36.71
N PRO A 161 6.04 16.72 36.39
CA PRO A 161 5.61 15.59 35.57
C PRO A 161 4.29 14.98 36.07
N ALA A 162 3.34 14.71 35.16
CA ALA A 162 2.04 14.10 35.54
C ALA A 162 2.21 12.73 36.20
N ASP A 163 3.18 11.96 35.70
CA ASP A 163 3.47 10.62 36.15
C ASP A 163 4.94 10.28 35.87
N ARG A 164 5.36 9.11 36.38
CA ARG A 164 6.72 8.58 36.21
C ARG A 164 7.06 8.33 34.74
N GLN A 165 6.09 7.93 33.93
CA GLN A 165 6.28 7.66 32.50
C GLN A 165 6.65 8.94 31.76
N PHE A 166 5.90 10.02 31.97
CA PHE A 166 6.16 11.33 31.42
C PHE A 166 7.51 11.89 31.89
N ALA A 167 7.82 11.76 33.19
CA ALA A 167 9.11 12.18 33.75
C ALA A 167 10.29 11.47 33.06
N ALA A 168 10.18 10.16 32.84
CA ALA A 168 11.22 9.38 32.17
C ALA A 168 11.43 9.79 30.70
N GLY A 169 10.34 10.14 29.99
CA GLY A 169 10.43 10.64 28.62
C GLY A 169 11.20 11.97 28.53
N LEU A 170 10.86 12.92 29.40
CA LEU A 170 11.56 14.21 29.48
C LEU A 170 13.04 14.06 29.86
N ALA A 171 13.34 13.14 30.79
CA ALA A 171 14.73 12.87 31.18
C ALA A 171 15.54 12.30 30.00
N LEU A 172 14.99 11.31 29.28
CA LEU A 172 15.66 10.70 28.13
C LEU A 172 15.89 11.72 27.00
N GLU A 173 14.88 12.54 26.68
CA GLU A 173 15.03 13.59 25.66
C GLU A 173 16.14 14.58 26.04
N ARG A 174 16.18 15.04 27.30
CA ARG A 174 17.25 15.93 27.79
C ARG A 174 18.62 15.28 27.68
N GLU A 175 18.76 14.01 28.04
CA GLU A 175 20.04 13.29 27.91
C GLU A 175 20.48 13.17 26.45
N VAL A 176 19.56 12.88 25.54
CA VAL A 176 19.83 12.78 24.09
C VAL A 176 20.32 14.12 23.53
N LEU A 177 19.63 15.21 23.87
CA LEU A 177 20.01 16.56 23.43
C LEU A 177 21.34 16.99 24.06
N ALA A 178 21.56 16.72 25.35
CA ALA A 178 22.82 17.04 26.03
C ALA A 178 24.01 16.25 25.47
N ALA A 179 23.80 15.04 24.94
CA ALA A 179 24.82 14.28 24.22
C ALA A 179 25.12 14.84 22.82
N GLY A 180 24.36 15.82 22.34
CA GLY A 180 24.56 16.44 21.02
C GLY A 180 24.03 15.58 19.87
N VAL A 181 22.96 14.83 20.09
CA VAL A 181 22.20 14.18 19.00
C VAL A 181 21.35 15.24 18.29
N VAL A 182 21.33 15.21 16.96
CA VAL A 182 20.43 16.05 16.16
C VAL A 182 19.10 15.35 15.98
N ILE A 183 18.01 15.98 16.40
CA ILE A 183 16.64 15.48 16.19
C ILE A 183 15.91 16.44 15.26
N GLU A 184 15.54 15.96 14.07
CA GLU A 184 14.65 16.69 13.16
C GLU A 184 13.22 16.18 13.35
N GLN A 185 12.37 17.07 13.81
CA GLN A 185 10.93 16.88 13.97
C GLN A 185 10.20 17.34 12.71
N ASP A 186 8.93 16.97 12.58
CA ASP A 186 8.18 17.16 11.33
C ASP A 186 8.92 16.55 10.12
N ALA A 187 9.55 15.39 10.36
CA ALA A 187 10.38 14.67 9.42
C ALA A 187 9.74 13.32 9.07
N GLN A 188 8.93 13.30 8.01
CA GLN A 188 8.31 12.09 7.50
C GLN A 188 9.28 11.34 6.58
N VAL A 189 9.82 10.21 7.05
CA VAL A 189 10.46 9.25 6.16
C VAL A 189 9.40 8.58 5.29
N TRP A 190 9.55 8.71 3.98
CA TRP A 190 8.57 8.18 3.03
C TRP A 190 9.06 6.93 2.31
N ALA A 191 10.37 6.71 2.18
CA ALA A 191 10.91 5.46 1.64
C ALA A 191 12.36 5.23 2.09
N ALA A 192 12.73 3.96 2.21
CA ALA A 192 14.12 3.52 2.25
C ALA A 192 14.44 2.84 0.92
N PHE A 193 15.37 3.40 0.14
CA PHE A 193 15.74 2.96 -1.22
C PHE A 193 16.96 2.04 -1.24
N SER A 194 17.74 2.04 -0.17
CA SER A 194 18.77 1.04 0.14
C SER A 194 19.11 1.16 1.64
N PRO A 195 19.93 0.25 2.20
CA PRO A 195 20.47 0.44 3.56
C PRO A 195 21.13 1.81 3.80
N ASN A 196 21.60 2.46 2.72
CA ASN A 196 22.39 3.68 2.79
C ASN A 196 21.70 4.90 2.14
N GLU A 197 20.49 4.78 1.58
CA GLU A 197 19.75 5.90 0.97
C GLU A 197 18.29 5.92 1.44
N VAL A 198 17.90 6.99 2.15
CA VAL A 198 16.55 7.20 2.70
C VAL A 198 15.98 8.52 2.19
N GLY A 199 14.74 8.48 1.70
CA GLY A 199 13.97 9.66 1.31
C GLY A 199 13.09 10.16 2.45
N ALA A 200 13.19 11.46 2.78
CA ALA A 200 12.40 12.10 3.82
C ALA A 200 11.81 13.43 3.36
N LEU A 201 10.68 13.83 3.95
CA LEU A 201 10.18 15.20 3.93
C LEU A 201 10.43 15.82 5.30
N ILE A 202 11.28 16.83 5.39
CA ILE A 202 11.54 17.57 6.64
C ILE A 202 10.90 18.94 6.50
N ARG A 203 9.91 19.26 7.34
CA ARG A 203 9.14 20.52 7.25
C ARG A 203 8.57 20.76 5.85
N GLY A 204 8.08 19.68 5.23
CA GLY A 204 7.51 19.69 3.87
C GLY A 204 8.51 19.74 2.72
N GLN A 205 9.82 19.83 2.97
CA GLN A 205 10.86 19.86 1.94
C GLN A 205 11.50 18.48 1.76
N ALA A 206 11.80 18.09 0.52
CA ALA A 206 12.40 16.79 0.24
C ALA A 206 13.91 16.76 0.54
N HIS A 207 14.32 15.71 1.24
CA HIS A 207 15.68 15.40 1.58
C HIS A 207 16.05 13.97 1.17
N VAL A 208 17.30 13.80 0.74
CA VAL A 208 17.95 12.51 0.58
C VAL A 208 18.99 12.38 1.69
N ILE A 209 18.81 11.38 2.55
CA ILE A 209 19.73 11.10 3.64
C ILE A 209 20.57 9.88 3.26
N ALA A 210 21.86 10.09 3.09
CA ALA A 210 22.84 9.02 2.96
C ALA A 210 23.38 8.65 4.34
N CYS A 211 23.37 7.37 4.69
CA CYS A 211 23.83 6.90 5.99
C CYS A 211 24.73 5.67 5.89
N ARG A 212 25.67 5.54 6.84
CA ARG A 212 26.55 4.35 6.95
C ARG A 212 25.91 3.24 7.78
N GLN A 213 25.07 3.61 8.75
CA GLN A 213 24.22 2.71 9.54
C GLN A 213 22.80 3.27 9.62
N LEU A 214 21.82 2.36 9.67
CA LEU A 214 20.40 2.68 9.74
C LEU A 214 19.73 1.91 10.89
N VAL A 215 19.15 2.64 11.84
CA VAL A 215 18.30 2.07 12.89
C VAL A 215 16.84 2.44 12.62
N LEU A 216 16.02 1.42 12.33
CA LEU A 216 14.58 1.55 12.20
C LEU A 216 13.90 1.37 13.56
N ALA A 217 13.33 2.44 14.10
CA ALA A 217 12.53 2.43 15.33
C ALA A 217 11.11 3.04 15.11
N PRO A 218 10.36 2.64 14.06
CA PRO A 218 9.09 3.28 13.69
C PRO A 218 7.94 2.99 14.66
N GLY A 219 8.13 2.07 15.60
CA GLY A 219 7.11 1.65 16.56
C GLY A 219 6.00 0.80 15.93
N ALA A 220 4.80 0.89 16.50
CA ALA A 220 3.64 0.09 16.13
C ALA A 220 2.38 0.95 16.09
N TYR A 221 1.36 0.47 15.40
CA TYR A 221 0.02 1.07 15.39
C TYR A 221 -1.01 0.11 15.98
N GLU A 222 -2.13 0.63 16.49
CA GLU A 222 -3.14 -0.21 17.14
C GLU A 222 -3.84 -1.16 16.16
N ARG A 223 -4.08 -2.38 16.63
CA ARG A 223 -4.74 -3.45 15.88
C ARG A 223 -6.24 -3.17 15.79
N PRO A 224 -6.81 -3.07 14.57
CA PRO A 224 -8.26 -3.04 14.44
C PRO A 224 -8.86 -4.43 14.65
N VAL A 225 -10.01 -4.44 15.32
CA VAL A 225 -10.90 -5.60 15.39
C VAL A 225 -12.27 -5.12 14.92
N PRO A 226 -12.68 -5.44 13.67
CA PRO A 226 -13.98 -5.03 13.14
C PRO A 226 -15.15 -5.72 13.84
N PHE A 227 -16.24 -5.00 13.99
CA PHE A 227 -17.56 -5.47 14.43
C PHE A 227 -18.63 -4.52 13.86
N PRO A 228 -19.90 -4.92 13.76
CA PRO A 228 -20.97 -4.03 13.28
C PRO A 228 -20.94 -2.64 13.94
N GLY A 229 -20.89 -1.57 13.14
CA GLY A 229 -20.85 -0.18 13.65
C GLY A 229 -19.47 0.33 14.13
N TRP A 230 -18.39 -0.45 14.03
CA TRP A 230 -17.04 -0.02 14.47
C TRP A 230 -16.48 1.23 13.75
N THR A 231 -17.14 1.68 12.69
CA THR A 231 -16.76 2.84 11.90
C THR A 231 -17.49 4.14 12.26
N LEU A 232 -18.46 4.09 13.18
CA LEU A 232 -19.20 5.26 13.63
C LEU A 232 -18.29 6.31 14.29
N PRO A 233 -18.51 7.62 14.05
CA PRO A 233 -17.91 8.69 14.82
C PRO A 233 -18.15 8.49 16.33
N GLY A 234 -17.10 8.61 17.14
CA GLY A 234 -17.12 8.26 18.56
C GLY A 234 -16.51 6.89 18.88
N VAL A 235 -16.39 6.00 17.89
CA VAL A 235 -15.56 4.79 18.01
C VAL A 235 -14.12 5.14 17.66
N MET A 236 -13.19 4.91 18.58
CA MET A 236 -11.77 5.22 18.42
C MET A 236 -10.88 4.18 19.09
N THR A 237 -9.58 4.23 18.83
CA THR A 237 -8.62 3.35 19.50
C THR A 237 -8.29 3.85 20.91
N THR A 238 -7.88 2.96 21.80
CA THR A 238 -7.49 3.33 23.18
C THR A 238 -6.34 4.33 23.17
N GLY A 239 -5.36 4.17 22.28
CA GLY A 239 -4.26 5.12 22.11
C GLY A 239 -4.70 6.48 21.55
N ALA A 240 -5.81 6.56 20.81
CA ALA A 240 -6.42 7.84 20.40
C ALA A 240 -7.02 8.56 21.61
N GLY A 241 -7.81 7.84 22.43
CA GLY A 241 -8.34 8.36 23.69
C GLY A 241 -7.25 8.83 24.64
N GLN A 242 -6.15 8.06 24.75
CA GLN A 242 -4.98 8.47 25.55
C GLN A 242 -4.29 9.70 24.97
N THR A 243 -4.26 9.86 23.64
CA THR A 243 -3.65 11.04 23.01
C THR A 243 -4.44 12.29 23.36
N LEU A 244 -5.76 12.25 23.25
CA LEU A 244 -6.62 13.34 23.69
C LEU A 244 -6.42 13.66 25.18
N ALA A 245 -6.50 12.64 26.04
CA ALA A 245 -6.45 12.83 27.49
C ALA A 245 -5.05 13.23 28.02
N ARG A 246 -3.97 12.64 27.49
CA ARG A 246 -2.60 12.89 27.97
C ARG A 246 -1.96 14.09 27.30
N ALA A 247 -1.97 14.15 25.96
CA ALA A 247 -1.20 15.15 25.22
C ALA A 247 -1.93 16.50 25.13
N TYR A 248 -3.27 16.47 25.00
CA TYR A 248 -4.10 17.65 24.78
C TYR A 248 -5.07 17.98 25.93
N ARG A 249 -5.17 17.13 26.96
CA ARG A 249 -6.08 17.32 28.11
C ARG A 249 -7.56 17.44 27.72
N VAL A 250 -7.93 16.78 26.62
CA VAL A 250 -9.30 16.71 26.11
C VAL A 250 -9.91 15.37 26.47
N ALA A 251 -11.12 15.36 27.01
CA ALA A 251 -11.89 14.13 27.18
C ALA A 251 -12.37 13.64 25.80
N PRO A 252 -12.25 12.34 25.48
CA PRO A 252 -12.72 11.81 24.20
C PRO A 252 -14.25 11.82 24.09
N GLY A 253 -14.94 12.03 25.21
CA GLY A 253 -16.38 12.24 25.29
C GLY A 253 -16.91 12.29 26.70
N GLN A 254 -18.23 12.37 26.84
CA GLN A 254 -18.90 12.49 28.12
C GLN A 254 -19.19 11.13 28.76
N ARG A 255 -19.43 10.09 27.96
CA ARG A 255 -19.83 8.75 28.45
C ARG A 255 -18.99 7.70 27.75
N VAL A 256 -17.83 7.43 28.32
CA VAL A 256 -16.80 6.61 27.67
C VAL A 256 -16.91 5.16 28.10
N LEU A 257 -17.10 4.27 27.13
CA LEU A 257 -16.88 2.83 27.29
C LEU A 257 -15.50 2.48 26.75
N ILE A 258 -14.77 1.62 27.46
CA ILE A 258 -13.45 1.15 27.02
C ILE A 258 -13.53 -0.36 26.89
N ALA A 259 -13.05 -0.91 25.78
CA ALA A 259 -13.10 -2.34 25.51
C ALA A 259 -11.83 -2.84 24.83
N GLY A 260 -11.47 -4.10 25.07
CA GLY A 260 -10.42 -4.76 24.32
C GLY A 260 -9.67 -5.82 25.11
N ASN A 261 -8.36 -5.83 24.96
CA ASN A 261 -7.46 -6.74 25.64
C ASN A 261 -6.21 -6.04 26.16
N GLY A 262 -5.95 -6.20 27.46
CA GLY A 262 -4.68 -5.84 28.06
C GLY A 262 -4.73 -4.58 28.94
N PRO A 263 -3.63 -4.30 29.64
CA PRO A 263 -3.59 -3.31 30.71
C PRO A 263 -3.69 -1.85 30.22
N LEU A 264 -3.46 -1.59 28.93
CA LEU A 264 -3.58 -0.24 28.36
C LEU A 264 -4.99 0.35 28.54
N ASN A 265 -6.01 -0.50 28.44
CA ASN A 265 -7.41 -0.10 28.64
C ASN A 265 -7.67 0.35 30.08
N LEU A 266 -7.06 -0.33 31.06
CA LEU A 266 -7.15 0.06 32.47
C LEU A 266 -6.41 1.37 32.74
N GLN A 267 -5.26 1.57 32.10
CA GLN A 267 -4.50 2.81 32.19
C GLN A 267 -5.31 3.99 31.63
N LEU A 268 -5.90 3.87 30.43
CA LEU A 268 -6.75 4.92 29.87
C LEU A 268 -7.92 5.24 30.81
N ALA A 269 -8.59 4.22 31.36
CA ALA A 269 -9.69 4.43 32.29
C ALA A 269 -9.26 5.26 33.51
N ALA A 270 -8.12 4.92 34.10
CA ALA A 270 -7.55 5.64 35.24
C ALA A 270 -7.17 7.09 34.88
N GLU A 271 -6.60 7.32 33.69
CA GLU A 271 -6.23 8.64 33.17
C GLU A 271 -7.46 9.52 32.92
N LEU A 272 -8.53 8.95 32.35
CA LEU A 272 -9.81 9.64 32.13
C LEU A 272 -10.50 10.01 33.45
N LEU A 273 -10.52 9.10 34.42
CA LEU A 273 -11.06 9.37 35.76
C LEU A 273 -10.28 10.48 36.46
N ALA A 274 -8.94 10.46 36.38
CA ALA A 274 -8.11 11.52 36.94
C ALA A 274 -8.35 12.88 36.26
N GLY A 275 -8.75 12.88 34.99
CA GLY A 275 -9.20 14.06 34.24
C GLY A 275 -10.66 14.44 34.46
N GLY A 276 -11.42 13.73 35.30
CA GLY A 276 -12.82 14.01 35.60
C GLY A 276 -13.83 13.49 34.57
N ALA A 277 -13.41 12.69 33.59
CA ALA A 277 -14.31 12.11 32.61
C ALA A 277 -15.10 10.91 33.19
N LYS A 278 -16.33 10.71 32.71
CA LYS A 278 -17.20 9.60 33.14
C LYS A 278 -16.93 8.35 32.28
N VAL A 279 -16.27 7.38 32.92
CA VAL A 279 -16.04 6.04 32.35
C VAL A 279 -17.16 5.11 32.82
N LEU A 280 -17.85 4.45 31.89
CA LEU A 280 -19.00 3.58 32.19
C LEU A 280 -18.56 2.20 32.68
N ALA A 281 -17.60 1.59 31.99
CA ALA A 281 -17.03 0.29 32.30
C ALA A 281 -15.74 0.09 31.51
N VAL A 282 -14.93 -0.88 31.94
CA VAL A 282 -13.86 -1.45 31.13
C VAL A 282 -14.22 -2.90 30.81
N LEU A 283 -14.38 -3.20 29.52
CA LEU A 283 -14.63 -4.55 29.02
C LEU A 283 -13.30 -5.20 28.67
N GLU A 284 -12.94 -6.25 29.39
CA GLU A 284 -11.72 -7.02 29.17
C GLU A 284 -12.09 -8.38 28.56
N SER A 285 -11.56 -8.66 27.38
CA SER A 285 -11.81 -9.91 26.66
C SER A 285 -11.11 -11.12 27.29
N ALA A 286 -10.02 -10.91 28.02
CA ALA A 286 -9.40 -11.97 28.82
C ALA A 286 -10.32 -12.37 29.99
N PRO A 287 -10.33 -13.66 30.38
CA PRO A 287 -10.95 -14.07 31.63
C PRO A 287 -10.24 -13.41 32.82
N ARG A 288 -10.94 -13.29 33.95
CA ARG A 288 -10.35 -12.76 35.17
C ARG A 288 -9.17 -13.66 35.59
N PRO A 289 -7.99 -13.10 35.91
CA PRO A 289 -6.86 -13.90 36.35
C PRO A 289 -7.21 -14.78 37.55
N GLY A 290 -7.01 -16.08 37.41
CA GLY A 290 -7.36 -17.10 38.41
C GLY A 290 -6.13 -17.87 38.92
N LEU A 291 -6.37 -18.88 39.77
CA LEU A 291 -5.31 -19.70 40.38
C LEU A 291 -4.40 -20.36 39.33
N GLY A 292 -4.92 -20.70 38.15
CA GLY A 292 -4.14 -21.32 37.06
C GLY A 292 -3.04 -20.44 36.46
N GLN A 293 -3.03 -19.13 36.72
CA GLN A 293 -2.01 -18.20 36.21
C GLN A 293 -1.00 -17.76 37.30
N TRP A 294 -0.92 -18.47 38.44
CA TRP A 294 -0.06 -18.10 39.56
C TRP A 294 1.42 -18.00 39.17
N GLN A 295 1.92 -18.86 38.29
CA GLN A 295 3.30 -18.84 37.80
C GLN A 295 3.60 -17.56 37.00
N SER A 296 2.67 -17.17 36.12
CA SER A 296 2.77 -15.93 35.34
C SER A 296 2.70 -14.72 36.26
N MET A 297 1.82 -14.73 37.27
CA MET A 297 1.74 -13.68 38.28
C MET A 297 3.04 -13.54 39.08
N TRP A 298 3.61 -14.66 39.55
CA TRP A 298 4.88 -14.70 40.25
C TRP A 298 6.03 -14.18 39.39
N THR A 299 6.11 -14.63 38.14
CA THR A 299 7.11 -14.18 37.17
C THR A 299 7.00 -12.68 36.92
N ALA A 300 5.79 -12.17 36.69
CA ALA A 300 5.54 -10.73 36.51
C ALA A 300 5.95 -9.93 37.76
N THR A 301 5.68 -10.46 38.96
CA THR A 301 6.03 -9.82 40.24
C THR A 301 7.54 -9.70 40.41
N ARG A 302 8.29 -10.74 40.06
CA ARG A 302 9.76 -10.70 40.13
C ARG A 302 10.39 -9.85 39.02
N ALA A 303 9.83 -9.89 37.81
CA ALA A 303 10.41 -9.22 36.66
C ALA A 303 10.08 -7.72 36.59
N ALA A 304 8.90 -7.28 37.02
CA ALA A 304 8.53 -5.86 37.03
C ALA A 304 7.51 -5.55 38.15
N PRO A 305 7.92 -5.57 39.43
CA PRO A 305 7.01 -5.35 40.56
C PRO A 305 6.34 -3.98 40.52
N ASP A 306 7.02 -2.97 39.97
CA ASP A 306 6.48 -1.62 39.85
C ASP A 306 5.33 -1.53 38.83
N LEU A 307 5.39 -2.26 37.71
CA LEU A 307 4.28 -2.30 36.74
C LEU A 307 3.05 -3.03 37.30
N LEU A 308 3.24 -4.04 38.15
CA LEU A 308 2.11 -4.67 38.87
C LEU A 308 1.48 -3.72 39.90
N ARG A 309 2.29 -2.91 40.58
CA ARG A 309 1.78 -1.86 41.48
C ARG A 309 0.95 -0.84 40.71
N ASP A 310 1.38 -0.45 39.51
CA ASP A 310 0.59 0.41 38.63
C ASP A 310 -0.73 -0.24 38.22
N GLY A 311 -0.73 -1.50 37.80
CA GLY A 311 -1.95 -2.25 37.49
C GLY A 311 -2.93 -2.31 38.67
N TRP A 312 -2.42 -2.58 39.88
CA TRP A 312 -3.23 -2.58 41.10
C TRP A 312 -3.79 -1.19 41.42
N ARG A 313 -2.97 -0.14 41.25
CA ARG A 313 -3.40 1.26 41.43
C ARG A 313 -4.54 1.62 40.48
N TYR A 314 -4.45 1.22 39.21
CA TYR A 314 -5.53 1.43 38.24
C TYR A 314 -6.81 0.72 38.69
N LEU A 315 -6.75 -0.57 39.01
CA LEU A 315 -7.92 -1.33 39.48
C LEU A 315 -8.55 -0.74 40.75
N ARG A 316 -7.73 -0.30 41.71
CA ARG A 316 -8.20 0.37 42.92
C ARG A 316 -8.92 1.67 42.59
N GLN A 317 -8.34 2.50 41.72
CA GLN A 317 -8.93 3.77 41.30
C GLN A 317 -10.27 3.57 40.59
N LEU A 318 -10.38 2.59 39.70
CA LEU A 318 -11.65 2.25 39.04
C LEU A 318 -12.70 1.84 40.07
N ARG A 319 -12.33 0.98 41.03
CA ARG A 319 -13.23 0.52 42.09
C ARG A 319 -13.72 1.66 42.99
N THR A 320 -12.85 2.60 43.38
CA THR A 320 -13.25 3.74 44.22
C THR A 320 -14.19 4.70 43.50
N HIS A 321 -14.14 4.76 42.16
CA HIS A 321 -15.04 5.56 41.33
C HIS A 321 -16.26 4.77 40.83
N GLY A 322 -16.47 3.53 41.31
CA GLY A 322 -17.60 2.70 40.93
C GLY A 322 -17.58 2.21 39.47
N VAL A 323 -16.43 2.25 38.79
CA VAL A 323 -16.29 1.80 37.40
C VAL A 323 -16.02 0.28 37.37
N PRO A 324 -16.94 -0.55 36.84
CA PRO A 324 -16.75 -1.98 36.79
C PRO A 324 -15.72 -2.38 35.71
N VAL A 325 -14.93 -3.41 36.02
CA VAL A 325 -14.14 -4.15 35.03
C VAL A 325 -14.86 -5.48 34.76
N ILE A 326 -15.40 -5.62 33.55
CA ILE A 326 -16.19 -6.78 33.13
C ILE A 326 -15.29 -7.70 32.29
N TRP A 327 -14.91 -8.83 32.89
CA TRP A 327 -13.97 -9.79 32.30
C TRP A 327 -14.66 -10.78 31.35
N GLY A 328 -13.88 -11.39 30.45
CA GLY A 328 -14.36 -12.33 29.45
C GLY A 328 -15.46 -11.76 28.56
N THR A 329 -15.42 -10.45 28.26
CA THR A 329 -16.49 -9.73 27.56
C THR A 329 -15.90 -8.90 26.42
N ALA A 330 -16.56 -8.90 25.26
CA ALA A 330 -16.17 -8.09 24.11
C ALA A 330 -17.36 -7.39 23.48
N VAL A 331 -17.06 -6.34 22.72
CA VAL A 331 -18.07 -5.61 21.94
C VAL A 331 -18.56 -6.48 20.79
N THR A 332 -19.88 -6.52 20.60
CA THR A 332 -20.54 -7.24 19.51
C THR A 332 -21.11 -6.30 18.46
N ALA A 333 -21.53 -5.09 18.86
CA ALA A 333 -22.01 -4.07 17.94
C ALA A 333 -21.87 -2.66 18.56
N ALA A 334 -21.73 -1.66 17.71
CA ALA A 334 -21.96 -0.25 18.03
C ALA A 334 -23.20 0.23 17.28
N GLU A 335 -24.05 0.98 17.99
CA GLU A 335 -25.34 1.46 17.51
C GLU A 335 -25.31 2.98 17.36
N GLY A 336 -25.99 3.46 16.32
CA GLY A 336 -26.20 4.87 16.05
C GLY A 336 -26.34 5.12 14.55
N THR A 337 -26.90 6.28 14.20
CA THR A 337 -27.13 6.67 12.79
C THR A 337 -25.91 7.44 12.26
N ASP A 338 -25.65 8.63 12.81
CA ASP A 338 -24.55 9.51 12.36
C ASP A 338 -23.31 9.45 13.26
N ARG A 339 -23.50 8.96 14.49
CA ARG A 339 -22.49 8.87 15.55
C ARG A 339 -22.85 7.75 16.51
N LEU A 340 -21.91 7.36 17.35
CA LEU A 340 -22.12 6.38 18.40
C LEU A 340 -23.12 6.89 19.45
N GLU A 341 -24.13 6.07 19.73
CA GLU A 341 -25.15 6.33 20.77
C GLU A 341 -25.15 5.22 21.83
N ALA A 342 -24.93 3.97 21.41
CA ALA A 342 -24.83 2.84 22.32
C ALA A 342 -23.88 1.74 21.83
N VAL A 343 -23.46 0.88 22.76
CA VAL A 343 -22.59 -0.26 22.49
C VAL A 343 -23.22 -1.51 23.07
N GLN A 344 -23.30 -2.57 22.26
CA GLN A 344 -23.61 -3.92 22.72
C GLN A 344 -22.32 -4.68 23.02
N ALA A 345 -22.31 -5.39 24.14
CA ALA A 345 -21.24 -6.30 24.51
C ALA A 345 -21.78 -7.60 25.08
N ALA A 346 -21.07 -8.70 24.86
CA ALA A 346 -21.47 -10.02 25.32
C ALA A 346 -20.29 -10.77 25.93
N ARG A 347 -20.59 -11.73 26.80
CA ARG A 347 -19.58 -12.66 27.31
C ARG A 347 -19.06 -13.52 26.17
N LEU A 348 -17.79 -13.89 26.24
CA LEU A 348 -17.14 -14.77 25.28
C LEU A 348 -17.07 -16.21 25.82
N ASP A 349 -17.29 -17.18 24.94
CA ASP A 349 -16.93 -18.58 25.18
C ASP A 349 -15.42 -18.82 24.96
N ALA A 350 -14.96 -20.05 25.18
CA ALA A 350 -13.56 -20.42 24.99
C ALA A 350 -13.09 -20.34 23.53
N GLN A 351 -14.03 -20.33 22.59
CA GLN A 351 -13.79 -20.22 21.15
C GLN A 351 -13.91 -18.77 20.64
N GLY A 352 -14.17 -17.81 21.53
CA GLY A 352 -14.29 -16.39 21.22
C GLY A 352 -15.64 -15.97 20.64
N ARG A 353 -16.68 -16.80 20.76
CA ARG A 353 -18.04 -16.45 20.31
C ARG A 353 -18.81 -15.75 21.43
N ALA A 354 -19.69 -14.83 21.04
CA ALA A 354 -20.62 -14.21 21.96
C ALA A 354 -21.61 -15.25 22.51
N VAL A 355 -21.73 -15.32 23.84
CA VAL A 355 -22.64 -16.24 24.54
C VAL A 355 -24.07 -15.68 24.45
N PRO A 356 -25.03 -16.42 23.86
CA PRO A 356 -26.42 -15.98 23.77
C PRO A 356 -27.02 -15.65 25.15
N GLY A 357 -27.89 -14.64 25.20
CA GLY A 357 -28.53 -14.18 26.44
C GLY A 357 -27.64 -13.39 27.40
N THR A 358 -26.37 -13.15 27.06
CA THR A 358 -25.44 -12.35 27.89
C THR A 358 -25.19 -10.93 27.36
N VAL A 359 -25.92 -10.53 26.32
CA VAL A 359 -25.80 -9.22 25.68
C VAL A 359 -26.22 -8.14 26.68
N GLN A 360 -25.34 -7.17 26.87
CA GLN A 360 -25.56 -5.96 27.66
C GLN A 360 -25.43 -4.75 26.75
N ARG A 361 -26.33 -3.78 26.94
CA ARG A 361 -26.33 -2.53 26.18
C ARG A 361 -25.87 -1.37 27.07
N PHE A 362 -24.90 -0.62 26.58
CA PHE A 362 -24.33 0.55 27.24
C PHE A 362 -24.62 1.80 26.42
N GLU A 363 -25.41 2.72 26.98
CA GLU A 363 -25.61 4.07 26.43
C GLU A 363 -24.29 4.87 26.56
N ALA A 364 -23.59 5.07 25.45
CA ALA A 364 -22.23 5.61 25.41
C ALA A 364 -22.03 6.47 24.16
N ASP A 365 -21.42 7.64 24.32
CA ASP A 365 -21.10 8.53 23.20
C ASP A 365 -19.70 8.25 22.61
N THR A 366 -18.90 7.46 23.33
CA THR A 366 -17.52 7.15 22.99
C THR A 366 -17.19 5.71 23.32
N LEU A 367 -16.55 5.02 22.37
CA LEU A 367 -16.01 3.69 22.55
C LEU A 367 -14.51 3.71 22.23
N CYS A 368 -13.67 3.44 23.23
CA CYS A 368 -12.22 3.27 23.05
C CYS A 368 -11.89 1.77 22.95
N LEU A 369 -11.23 1.39 21.85
CA LEU A 369 -10.90 0.00 21.53
C LEU A 369 -9.39 -0.24 21.58
N GLY A 370 -8.95 -1.16 22.44
CA GLY A 370 -7.54 -1.51 22.56
C GLY A 370 -7.32 -3.01 22.52
N TYR A 371 -7.07 -3.57 21.33
CA TYR A 371 -6.81 -5.01 21.12
C TYR A 371 -5.33 -5.29 20.80
N GLY A 372 -4.43 -4.49 21.37
CA GLY A 372 -2.99 -4.55 21.12
C GLY A 372 -2.57 -3.85 19.83
N PHE A 373 -1.39 -4.21 19.32
CA PHE A 373 -0.70 -3.45 18.28
C PHE A 373 -0.22 -4.33 17.13
N ILE A 374 0.20 -3.70 16.03
CA ILE A 374 0.86 -4.30 14.88
C ILE A 374 2.14 -3.51 14.60
N PRO A 375 3.32 -4.16 14.51
CA PRO A 375 4.57 -3.50 14.17
C PRO A 375 4.52 -2.75 12.84
N SER A 376 5.09 -1.53 12.80
CA SER A 376 5.24 -0.75 11.57
C SER A 376 6.44 -1.27 10.77
N THR A 377 6.23 -2.34 10.00
CA THR A 377 7.30 -3.05 9.26
C THR A 377 7.56 -2.52 7.86
N GLU A 378 6.87 -1.46 7.42
CA GLU A 378 6.85 -1.05 6.02
C GLU A 378 8.25 -0.74 5.47
N LEU A 379 9.07 0.02 6.21
CA LEU A 379 10.44 0.35 5.80
C LEU A 379 11.37 -0.87 5.80
N ALA A 380 11.29 -1.72 6.82
CA ALA A 380 12.07 -2.96 6.89
C ALA A 380 11.72 -3.91 5.74
N ARG A 381 10.42 -4.04 5.42
CA ARG A 381 9.95 -4.82 4.26
C ARG A 381 10.39 -4.21 2.93
N MET A 382 10.42 -2.87 2.80
CA MET A 382 10.94 -2.20 1.58
C MET A 382 12.43 -2.47 1.36
N LEU A 383 13.21 -2.57 2.44
CA LEU A 383 14.64 -2.91 2.38
C LEU A 383 14.90 -4.38 2.09
N GLY A 384 13.90 -5.25 2.27
CA GLY A 384 14.05 -6.69 2.12
C GLY A 384 14.51 -7.41 3.38
N CYS A 385 14.39 -6.80 4.57
CA CYS A 385 14.66 -7.51 5.82
C CYS A 385 13.78 -8.77 5.91
N GLU A 386 14.29 -9.81 6.56
CA GLU A 386 13.55 -11.05 6.75
C GLU A 386 12.42 -10.83 7.77
N HIS A 387 11.28 -11.48 7.55
CA HIS A 387 10.12 -11.39 8.41
C HIS A 387 9.54 -12.77 8.71
N ARG A 388 8.87 -12.90 9.84
CA ARG A 388 8.05 -14.06 10.21
C ARG A 388 6.63 -13.62 10.55
N VAL A 389 5.67 -14.54 10.47
CA VAL A 389 4.32 -14.30 10.99
C VAL A 389 4.30 -14.66 12.47
N ALA A 390 4.04 -13.67 13.32
CA ALA A 390 3.78 -13.90 14.74
C ALA A 390 2.31 -14.28 14.94
N ASP A 391 2.04 -15.47 15.49
CA ASP A 391 0.68 -15.95 15.73
C ASP A 391 0.15 -15.50 17.11
N ARG A 392 -0.27 -14.24 17.20
CA ARG A 392 -0.94 -13.69 18.38
C ARG A 392 -2.14 -12.84 17.98
N HIS A 393 -3.28 -13.07 18.62
CA HIS A 393 -4.58 -12.45 18.29
C HIS A 393 -4.97 -12.67 16.82
N LEU A 394 -4.81 -11.65 15.96
CA LEU A 394 -5.07 -11.73 14.52
C LEU A 394 -3.86 -12.19 13.70
N GLY A 395 -2.69 -12.29 14.32
CA GLY A 395 -1.42 -12.46 13.62
C GLY A 395 -0.88 -11.16 13.01
N TYR A 396 0.43 -11.11 12.77
CA TYR A 396 1.09 -9.99 12.10
C TYR A 396 2.50 -10.34 11.60
N PRO A 397 3.01 -9.68 10.55
CA PRO A 397 4.42 -9.74 10.19
C PRO A 397 5.30 -9.06 11.25
N ALA A 398 6.36 -9.74 11.68
CA ALA A 398 7.40 -9.22 12.57
C ALA A 398 8.77 -9.37 11.90
N THR A 399 9.65 -8.39 12.06
CA THR A 399 11.01 -8.43 11.48
C THR A 399 11.90 -9.37 12.29
N VAL A 400 12.66 -10.22 11.59
CA VAL A 400 13.64 -11.11 12.22
C VAL A 400 14.91 -10.32 12.54
N THR A 401 15.27 -10.28 13.82
CA THR A 401 16.45 -9.56 14.32
C THR A 401 17.18 -10.40 15.35
N ARG A 402 18.47 -10.12 15.55
CA ARG A 402 19.24 -10.55 16.73
C ARG A 402 18.80 -9.78 17.99
N GLU A 403 19.34 -10.15 19.14
CA GLU A 403 19.04 -9.47 20.43
C GLU A 403 19.36 -7.97 20.40
N ASP A 404 20.42 -7.59 19.67
CA ASP A 404 20.84 -6.19 19.47
C ASP A 404 20.10 -5.46 18.33
N GLY A 405 19.09 -6.09 17.72
CA GLY A 405 18.32 -5.52 16.62
C GLY A 405 18.94 -5.68 15.24
N THR A 406 20.14 -6.26 15.11
CA THR A 406 20.79 -6.51 13.82
C THR A 406 19.94 -7.42 12.93
N THR A 407 19.76 -7.05 11.66
CA THR A 407 19.07 -7.86 10.64
C THR A 407 20.07 -8.67 9.81
N HIS A 408 19.60 -9.45 8.82
CA HIS A 408 20.50 -10.10 7.86
C HIS A 408 21.13 -9.10 6.88
N LEU A 409 20.60 -7.87 6.76
CA LEU A 409 21.14 -6.83 5.89
C LEU A 409 22.24 -6.06 6.61
N PRO A 410 23.47 -6.00 6.05
CA PRO A 410 24.55 -5.21 6.63
C PRO A 410 24.16 -3.75 6.83
N GLY A 411 24.48 -3.20 8.00
CA GLY A 411 24.20 -1.81 8.36
C GLY A 411 22.74 -1.48 8.69
N VAL A 412 21.83 -2.45 8.69
CA VAL A 412 20.41 -2.25 9.05
C VAL A 412 20.05 -2.95 10.35
N LEU A 413 19.55 -2.17 11.30
CA LEU A 413 19.04 -2.63 12.59
C LEU A 413 17.57 -2.22 12.75
N VAL A 414 16.76 -3.05 13.41
CA VAL A 414 15.36 -2.74 13.74
C VAL A 414 15.14 -2.96 15.23
N ALA A 415 14.59 -1.95 15.91
CA ALA A 415 14.47 -1.94 17.37
C ALA A 415 13.07 -1.52 17.87
N GLY A 416 12.77 -1.93 19.10
CA GLY A 416 11.47 -1.71 19.75
C GLY A 416 10.31 -2.43 19.07
N ASP A 417 9.09 -1.92 19.29
CA ASP A 417 7.87 -2.51 18.73
C ASP A 417 7.78 -2.43 17.19
N GLY A 418 8.75 -1.77 16.54
CA GLY A 418 8.91 -1.80 15.09
C GLY A 418 9.47 -3.12 14.55
N ALA A 419 10.19 -3.90 15.39
CA ALA A 419 10.67 -5.24 15.04
C ALA A 419 9.63 -6.31 15.41
N ASP A 420 9.30 -6.40 16.69
CA ASP A 420 8.26 -7.27 17.25
C ASP A 420 7.75 -6.64 18.55
N LEU A 421 6.51 -6.96 18.93
CA LEU A 421 5.88 -6.41 20.12
C LEU A 421 6.61 -6.87 21.38
N GLY A 422 7.13 -5.92 22.15
CA GLY A 422 7.85 -6.16 23.40
C GLY A 422 7.53 -5.14 24.51
N GLY A 423 6.93 -4.01 24.15
CA GLY A 423 6.65 -2.92 25.09
C GLY A 423 7.87 -2.02 25.35
N SER A 424 7.64 -0.94 26.11
CA SER A 424 8.61 0.16 26.23
C SER A 424 9.94 -0.22 26.88
N ARG A 425 9.96 -1.15 27.85
CA ARG A 425 11.22 -1.63 28.46
C ARG A 425 12.08 -2.42 27.49
N VAL A 426 11.47 -3.29 26.69
CA VAL A 426 12.16 -3.98 25.58
C VAL A 426 12.67 -2.95 24.57
N ALA A 427 11.86 -1.94 24.24
CA ALA A 427 12.24 -0.87 23.33
C ALA A 427 13.47 -0.09 23.80
N LEU A 428 13.53 0.33 25.06
CA LEU A 428 14.69 1.03 25.64
C LEU A 428 15.97 0.18 25.62
N ALA A 429 15.86 -1.07 26.08
CA ALA A 429 16.98 -1.99 26.15
C ALA A 429 17.53 -2.35 24.76
N ARG A 430 16.64 -2.75 23.82
CA ARG A 430 17.03 -3.02 22.43
C ARG A 430 17.51 -1.78 21.71
N GLY A 431 16.94 -0.61 21.98
CA GLY A 431 17.44 0.65 21.44
C GLY A 431 18.90 0.87 21.81
N THR A 432 19.22 0.76 23.10
CA THR A 432 20.61 0.89 23.59
C THR A 432 21.56 -0.12 22.94
N LEU A 433 21.14 -1.39 22.86
CA LEU A 433 21.93 -2.45 22.21
C LEU A 433 22.15 -2.16 20.72
N ALA A 434 21.12 -1.73 20.00
CA ALA A 434 21.18 -1.39 18.57
C ALA A 434 22.09 -0.19 18.32
N GLY A 435 22.01 0.85 19.15
CA GLY A 435 22.91 2.01 19.06
C GLY A 435 24.37 1.62 19.26
N ALA A 436 24.66 0.78 20.26
CA ALA A 436 26.01 0.28 20.50
C ALA A 436 26.50 -0.63 19.36
N ALA A 437 25.64 -1.50 18.81
CA ALA A 437 25.97 -2.34 17.67
C ALA A 437 26.25 -1.52 16.40
N ALA A 438 25.44 -0.50 16.13
CA ALA A 438 25.68 0.43 15.03
C ALA A 438 27.01 1.17 15.19
N ALA A 439 27.35 1.63 16.39
CA ALA A 439 28.64 2.26 16.66
C ALA A 439 29.83 1.31 16.43
N ARG A 440 29.73 0.05 16.87
CA ARG A 440 30.77 -0.97 16.59
C ARG A 440 30.92 -1.23 15.09
N ASN A 441 29.82 -1.29 14.34
CA ASN A 441 29.85 -1.45 12.89
C ASN A 441 30.51 -0.26 12.17
N LEU A 442 30.50 0.93 12.78
CA LEU A 442 31.22 2.11 12.31
C LEU A 442 32.73 2.07 12.67
N GLY A 443 33.18 1.08 13.42
CA GLY A 443 34.56 0.98 13.91
C GLY A 443 34.83 1.83 15.16
N LEU A 444 33.79 2.28 15.85
CA LEU A 444 33.91 3.07 17.09
C LEU A 444 34.05 2.17 18.32
N ASP A 445 34.75 2.67 19.35
CA ASP A 445 34.88 1.98 20.62
C ASP A 445 33.55 2.06 21.41
N ALA A 446 32.75 0.99 21.29
CA ALA A 446 31.43 0.89 21.88
C ALA A 446 31.31 -0.45 22.64
N PRO A 447 31.57 -0.47 23.96
CA PRO A 447 31.51 -1.69 24.75
C PRO A 447 30.10 -2.31 24.73
N GLU A 448 30.03 -3.63 24.91
CA GLU A 448 28.74 -4.31 24.99
C GLU A 448 27.97 -3.84 26.23
N PRO A 449 26.74 -3.29 26.09
CA PRO A 449 26.03 -2.71 27.22
C PRO A 449 25.36 -3.83 28.04
N ALA A 450 26.14 -4.52 28.88
CA ALA A 450 25.71 -5.68 29.67
C ALA A 450 24.46 -5.40 30.53
N ALA A 451 24.32 -4.19 31.07
CA ALA A 451 23.13 -3.77 31.80
C ALA A 451 21.87 -3.78 30.92
N ALA A 452 21.96 -3.23 29.70
CA ALA A 452 20.85 -3.24 28.75
C ALA A 452 20.47 -4.66 28.33
N LEU A 453 21.42 -5.57 28.22
CA LEU A 453 21.16 -6.99 27.94
C LEU A 453 20.41 -7.67 29.11
N ALA A 454 20.80 -7.40 30.35
CA ALA A 454 20.09 -7.90 31.53
C ALA A 454 18.66 -7.33 31.61
N ASP A 455 18.50 -6.03 31.35
CA ASP A 455 17.21 -5.34 31.30
C ASP A 455 16.32 -5.91 30.20
N LEU A 456 16.87 -6.22 29.02
CA LEU A 456 16.14 -6.86 27.93
C LEU A 456 15.56 -8.20 28.38
N ARG A 457 16.41 -9.09 28.92
CA ARG A 457 16.00 -10.42 29.39
C ARG A 457 14.95 -10.34 30.50
N GLN A 458 15.03 -9.35 31.38
CA GLN A 458 14.02 -9.09 32.40
C GLN A 458 12.71 -8.58 31.80
N ALA A 459 12.77 -7.62 30.89
CA ALA A 459 11.61 -7.05 30.22
C ALA A 459 10.86 -8.09 29.39
N GLU A 460 11.56 -8.94 28.65
CA GLU A 460 10.92 -10.01 27.86
C GLU A 460 10.27 -11.08 28.74
N ARG A 461 10.87 -11.42 29.90
CA ARG A 461 10.24 -12.31 30.89
C ARG A 461 8.93 -11.72 31.41
N PHE A 462 8.94 -10.43 31.76
CA PHE A 462 7.72 -9.72 32.15
C PHE A 462 6.69 -9.73 31.02
N GLN A 463 7.09 -9.43 29.80
CA GLN A 463 6.18 -9.34 28.66
C GLN A 463 5.52 -10.68 28.34
N ARG A 464 6.26 -11.80 28.38
CA ARG A 464 5.70 -13.15 28.23
C ARG A 464 4.69 -13.47 29.34
N ALA A 465 5.01 -13.13 30.59
CA ALA A 465 4.09 -13.31 31.70
C ALA A 465 2.81 -12.47 31.54
N LEU A 466 2.95 -11.22 31.07
CA LEU A 466 1.82 -10.33 30.83
C LEU A 466 0.89 -10.85 29.73
N TRP A 467 1.43 -11.34 28.60
CA TRP A 467 0.63 -11.98 27.55
C TRP A 467 -0.12 -13.22 28.05
N SER A 468 0.49 -14.01 28.94
CA SER A 468 -0.17 -15.16 29.56
C SER A 468 -1.32 -14.73 30.48
N LEU A 469 -1.13 -13.66 31.28
CA LEU A 469 -2.16 -13.13 32.19
C LEU A 469 -3.37 -12.59 31.43
N TYR A 470 -3.14 -11.92 30.30
CA TYR A 470 -4.18 -11.34 29.45
C TYR A 470 -4.52 -12.20 28.23
N ALA A 471 -4.23 -13.50 28.27
CA ALA A 471 -4.59 -14.41 27.19
C ALA A 471 -6.12 -14.44 27.00
N ALA A 472 -6.60 -13.92 25.88
CA ALA A 472 -8.02 -13.88 25.52
C ALA A 472 -8.37 -15.01 24.54
N PRO A 473 -9.65 -15.42 24.47
CA PRO A 473 -10.14 -16.27 23.39
C PRO A 473 -9.81 -15.67 22.00
N PRO A 474 -9.68 -16.50 20.95
CA PRO A 474 -9.34 -16.03 19.62
C PRO A 474 -10.42 -15.10 19.06
N VAL A 475 -10.01 -14.09 18.30
CA VAL A 475 -10.96 -13.27 17.54
C VAL A 475 -11.47 -14.07 16.35
N ARG A 476 -12.79 -14.13 16.19
CA ARG A 476 -13.50 -14.88 15.14
C ARG A 476 -14.02 -13.93 14.07
N LEU A 477 -13.34 -13.85 12.94
CA LEU A 477 -13.73 -12.96 11.84
C LEU A 477 -14.73 -13.63 10.88
N ALA A 478 -14.72 -14.97 10.80
CA ALA A 478 -15.69 -15.73 10.01
C ALA A 478 -17.15 -15.47 10.43
N ASP A 479 -17.39 -15.11 11.70
CA ASP A 479 -18.73 -14.92 12.26
C ASP A 479 -19.23 -13.46 12.15
N VAL A 480 -18.37 -12.52 11.68
CA VAL A 480 -18.75 -11.11 11.48
C VAL A 480 -19.74 -10.99 10.32
N THR A 481 -20.75 -10.14 10.41
CA THR A 481 -21.79 -10.02 9.36
C THR A 481 -21.23 -9.51 8.03
N ASP A 482 -21.83 -9.93 6.92
CA ASP A 482 -21.39 -9.56 5.57
C ASP A 482 -21.41 -8.04 5.35
N ASP A 483 -22.39 -7.32 5.91
CA ASP A 483 -22.50 -5.86 5.79
C ASP A 483 -21.43 -5.06 6.53
N THR A 484 -20.71 -5.68 7.47
CA THR A 484 -19.68 -4.98 8.24
C THR A 484 -18.51 -4.59 7.34
N LEU A 485 -18.00 -3.38 7.50
CA LEU A 485 -16.80 -2.94 6.80
C LEU A 485 -15.56 -3.65 7.32
N LEU A 486 -14.80 -4.26 6.41
CA LEU A 486 -13.45 -4.79 6.66
C LEU A 486 -12.41 -3.70 6.38
N CYS A 487 -12.56 -2.93 5.30
CA CYS A 487 -11.63 -1.86 4.93
C CYS A 487 -12.26 -0.47 5.06
N ARG A 488 -11.84 0.32 6.06
CA ARG A 488 -12.34 1.69 6.27
C ARG A 488 -12.00 2.67 5.14
N CYS A 489 -10.87 2.49 4.47
CA CYS A 489 -10.40 3.44 3.46
C CYS A 489 -11.11 3.30 2.12
N GLU A 490 -11.41 2.07 1.71
CA GLU A 490 -12.02 1.76 0.41
C GLU A 490 -13.49 1.35 0.53
N GLU A 491 -14.02 1.28 1.77
CA GLU A 491 -15.40 0.90 2.09
C GLU A 491 -15.76 -0.53 1.65
N ILE A 492 -14.81 -1.45 1.82
CA ILE A 492 -14.96 -2.86 1.44
C ILE A 492 -15.55 -3.66 2.61
N ARG A 493 -16.59 -4.44 2.32
CA ARG A 493 -17.35 -5.24 3.28
C ARG A 493 -16.76 -6.64 3.45
N PHE A 494 -17.13 -7.32 4.53
CA PHE A 494 -16.80 -8.74 4.73
C PHE A 494 -17.43 -9.63 3.65
N GLY A 495 -18.66 -9.32 3.23
CA GLY A 495 -19.36 -10.03 2.16
C GLY A 495 -18.58 -10.04 0.85
N ASP A 496 -18.10 -8.87 0.41
CA ASP A 496 -17.30 -8.72 -0.82
C ASP A 496 -16.07 -9.64 -0.80
N VAL A 497 -15.35 -9.69 0.33
CA VAL A 497 -14.14 -10.51 0.47
C VAL A 497 -14.48 -12.00 0.48
N ARG A 498 -15.53 -12.41 1.21
CA ARG A 498 -15.98 -13.81 1.25
C ARG A 498 -16.44 -14.29 -0.11
N GLU A 499 -17.14 -13.46 -0.87
CA GLU A 499 -17.53 -13.76 -2.25
C GLU A 499 -16.30 -14.06 -3.12
N GLN A 500 -15.26 -13.23 -3.04
CA GLN A 500 -14.03 -13.47 -3.78
C GLN A 500 -13.33 -14.78 -3.35
N ILE A 501 -13.31 -15.10 -2.05
CA ILE A 501 -12.76 -16.38 -1.56
C ILE A 501 -13.56 -17.56 -2.13
N ARG A 502 -14.90 -17.50 -2.09
CA ARG A 502 -15.78 -18.54 -2.68
C ARG A 502 -15.57 -18.71 -4.18
N ALA A 503 -15.23 -17.62 -4.88
CA ALA A 503 -14.86 -17.62 -6.30
C ALA A 503 -13.43 -18.16 -6.57
N GLY A 504 -12.74 -18.74 -5.57
CA GLY A 504 -11.41 -19.31 -5.72
C GLY A 504 -10.25 -18.31 -5.63
N ARG A 505 -10.54 -17.05 -5.28
CA ARG A 505 -9.53 -15.97 -5.15
C ARG A 505 -9.00 -15.93 -3.71
N ASP A 506 -8.38 -17.03 -3.31
CA ASP A 506 -7.95 -17.37 -1.95
C ASP A 506 -6.51 -16.92 -1.62
N THR A 507 -6.02 -15.85 -2.24
CA THR A 507 -4.74 -15.21 -1.87
C THR A 507 -4.97 -13.74 -1.54
N LEU A 508 -4.21 -13.18 -0.59
CA LEU A 508 -4.30 -11.74 -0.27
C LEU A 508 -4.06 -10.87 -1.52
N ALA A 509 -3.17 -11.29 -2.41
CA ALA A 509 -2.87 -10.58 -3.65
C ALA A 509 -4.08 -10.57 -4.61
N ALA A 510 -4.81 -11.69 -4.72
CA ALA A 510 -6.03 -11.78 -5.52
C ALA A 510 -7.17 -10.98 -4.87
N LEU A 511 -7.38 -11.10 -3.55
CA LEU A 511 -8.38 -10.34 -2.81
C LEU A 511 -8.16 -8.84 -2.98
N LYS A 512 -6.92 -8.36 -2.81
CA LYS A 512 -6.54 -6.96 -3.04
C LYS A 512 -6.93 -6.47 -4.43
N ARG A 513 -6.61 -7.22 -5.49
CA ARG A 513 -6.87 -6.79 -6.87
C ARG A 513 -8.36 -6.75 -7.20
N ASN A 514 -9.13 -7.70 -6.68
CA ASN A 514 -10.55 -7.83 -7.02
C ASN A 514 -11.49 -7.01 -6.13
N THR A 515 -11.03 -6.57 -4.95
CA THR A 515 -11.85 -5.75 -4.03
C THR A 515 -11.27 -4.37 -3.77
N ARG A 516 -10.01 -4.10 -4.18
CA ARG A 516 -9.22 -2.91 -3.79
C ARG A 516 -8.81 -2.86 -2.31
N LEU A 517 -9.02 -3.93 -1.56
CA LEU A 517 -8.54 -4.06 -0.19
C LEU A 517 -7.05 -3.67 -0.07
N GLY A 518 -6.74 -2.76 0.86
CA GLY A 518 -5.37 -2.29 1.09
C GLY A 518 -4.81 -1.40 -0.01
N MET A 519 -5.65 -0.80 -0.87
CA MET A 519 -5.25 0.21 -1.86
C MET A 519 -5.50 1.65 -1.42
N GLY A 520 -6.29 1.88 -0.37
CA GLY A 520 -6.57 3.23 0.16
C GLY A 520 -5.41 3.85 0.94
N ARG A 521 -5.60 5.07 1.46
CA ARG A 521 -4.53 5.90 2.07
C ARG A 521 -3.72 5.23 3.19
N CYS A 522 -4.32 4.33 3.97
CA CYS A 522 -3.58 3.60 5.02
C CYS A 522 -2.64 2.50 4.47
N GLN A 523 -2.76 2.15 3.18
CA GLN A 523 -1.97 1.12 2.48
C GLN A 523 -2.03 -0.27 3.13
N GLY A 524 -3.18 -0.62 3.72
CA GLY A 524 -3.43 -1.96 4.25
C GLY A 524 -3.15 -2.14 5.74
N ARG A 525 -2.64 -1.12 6.44
CA ARG A 525 -2.37 -1.18 7.89
C ARG A 525 -3.52 -1.74 8.72
N TYR A 526 -4.73 -1.34 8.38
CA TYR A 526 -5.93 -1.67 9.15
C TYR A 526 -6.74 -2.86 8.60
N CYS A 527 -6.35 -3.43 7.47
CA CYS A 527 -7.18 -4.45 6.81
C CYS A 527 -6.39 -5.68 6.34
N ALA A 528 -5.06 -5.58 6.22
CA ALA A 528 -4.22 -6.69 5.76
C ALA A 528 -4.24 -7.88 6.73
N VAL A 529 -3.98 -7.65 8.03
CA VAL A 529 -3.99 -8.72 9.03
C VAL A 529 -5.39 -9.30 9.25
N THR A 530 -6.42 -8.47 9.16
CA THR A 530 -7.83 -8.89 9.25
C THR A 530 -8.19 -9.80 8.09
N ALA A 531 -7.83 -9.43 6.85
CA ALA A 531 -8.07 -10.27 5.70
C ALA A 531 -7.23 -11.56 5.71
N ALA A 532 -5.99 -11.49 6.19
CA ALA A 532 -5.13 -12.66 6.36
C ALA A 532 -5.77 -13.68 7.31
N ARG A 533 -6.28 -13.18 8.44
CA ARG A 533 -6.99 -14.00 9.43
C ARG A 533 -8.29 -14.57 8.87
N LEU A 534 -9.12 -13.75 8.21
CA LEU A 534 -10.36 -14.22 7.57
C LEU A 534 -10.08 -15.30 6.52
N LEU A 535 -9.05 -15.11 5.70
CA LEU A 535 -8.63 -16.08 4.69
C LEU A 535 -8.24 -17.41 5.35
N GLY A 536 -7.40 -17.37 6.39
CA GLY A 536 -7.01 -18.56 7.16
C GLY A 536 -8.20 -19.27 7.81
N GLU A 537 -9.15 -18.52 8.41
CA GLU A 537 -10.37 -19.08 9.00
C GLU A 537 -11.31 -19.72 7.98
N THR A 538 -11.37 -19.17 6.77
CA THR A 538 -12.29 -19.64 5.71
C THR A 538 -11.72 -20.80 4.91
N THR A 539 -10.39 -20.84 4.71
CA THR A 539 -9.73 -21.80 3.81
C THR A 539 -8.90 -22.86 4.54
N GLY A 540 -8.63 -22.67 5.84
CA GLY A 540 -7.69 -23.49 6.60
C GLY A 540 -6.22 -23.25 6.25
N LYS A 541 -5.91 -22.29 5.35
CA LYS A 541 -4.57 -22.00 4.84
C LYS A 541 -4.19 -20.55 5.18
N PRO A 542 -3.52 -20.29 6.31
CA PRO A 542 -3.04 -18.94 6.62
C PRO A 542 -1.96 -18.51 5.62
N PRO A 543 -1.90 -17.23 5.24
CA PRO A 543 -0.91 -16.77 4.27
C PRO A 543 0.50 -16.72 4.86
N ASP A 544 1.48 -17.12 4.05
CA ASP A 544 2.90 -16.90 4.35
C ASP A 544 3.24 -15.40 4.39
N VAL A 545 4.36 -15.05 5.02
CA VAL A 545 4.78 -13.66 5.19
C VAL A 545 4.94 -12.92 3.85
N GLU A 546 5.39 -13.61 2.81
CA GLU A 546 5.59 -13.08 1.45
C GLU A 546 4.26 -12.82 0.72
N GLN A 547 3.17 -13.46 1.16
CA GLN A 547 1.85 -13.32 0.58
C GLN A 547 1.09 -12.09 1.12
N TYR A 548 1.58 -11.45 2.18
CA TYR A 548 1.07 -10.15 2.63
C TYR A 548 1.27 -9.07 1.57
N PHE A 549 0.47 -7.99 1.63
CA PHE A 549 0.56 -6.90 0.66
C PHE A 549 1.99 -6.36 0.53
N ALA A 550 2.48 -6.26 -0.70
CA ALA A 550 3.84 -5.83 -0.99
C ALA A 550 4.11 -4.42 -0.43
N PRO A 551 5.31 -4.19 0.16
CA PRO A 551 5.74 -2.88 0.63
C PRO A 551 6.03 -1.99 -0.59
N ARG A 552 5.33 -0.85 -0.72
CA ARG A 552 5.47 0.07 -1.86
C ARG A 552 5.76 1.47 -1.36
N PRO A 553 6.73 2.21 -1.93
CA PRO A 553 6.88 3.62 -1.61
C PRO A 553 5.62 4.38 -2.05
N PRO A 554 5.21 5.44 -1.34
CA PRO A 554 5.75 5.84 -0.05
C PRO A 554 5.16 4.96 1.07
N ALA A 555 5.90 4.77 2.17
CA ALA A 555 5.43 4.04 3.35
C ALA A 555 4.16 4.68 3.92
N LYS A 556 4.07 6.01 3.87
CA LYS A 556 2.89 6.82 4.19
C LYS A 556 2.69 7.85 3.07
N PRO A 557 1.45 8.18 2.68
CA PRO A 557 1.17 9.20 1.67
C PRO A 557 2.01 10.47 1.84
N VAL A 558 2.50 11.01 0.72
CA VAL A 558 3.31 12.23 0.67
C VAL A 558 2.80 13.18 -0.41
N PRO A 559 2.86 14.51 -0.21
CA PRO A 559 2.54 15.49 -1.24
C PRO A 559 3.30 15.24 -2.55
N VAL A 560 2.57 15.18 -3.68
CA VAL A 560 3.19 15.03 -5.00
C VAL A 560 4.11 16.20 -5.31
N GLY A 561 3.65 17.43 -5.02
CA GLY A 561 4.39 18.65 -5.30
C GLY A 561 5.79 18.68 -4.67
N ALA A 562 5.97 18.07 -3.50
CA ALA A 562 7.25 18.04 -2.79
C ALA A 562 8.32 17.15 -3.47
N LEU A 563 7.93 16.27 -4.39
CA LEU A 563 8.82 15.25 -4.97
C LEU A 563 9.10 15.46 -6.46
N GLY A 564 8.54 16.48 -7.11
CA GLY A 564 8.75 16.72 -8.53
C GLY A 564 10.09 17.41 -8.82
N PHE A 565 11.13 16.64 -9.17
CA PHE A 565 12.45 17.16 -9.60
C PHE A 565 12.76 16.76 -11.04
N GLU A 566 13.32 17.66 -11.84
CA GLU A 566 13.65 17.36 -13.24
C GLU A 566 14.72 16.27 -13.31
N LYS A 567 14.59 15.35 -14.28
CA LYS A 567 15.57 14.30 -14.56
C LYS A 567 15.86 14.21 -16.07
N PRO A 568 17.03 13.68 -16.47
CA PRO A 568 17.34 13.44 -17.88
C PRO A 568 16.37 12.45 -18.53
N GLU A 569 16.02 12.71 -19.79
CA GLU A 569 15.28 11.78 -20.65
C GLU A 569 16.20 10.74 -21.32
N TRP A 570 15.64 9.61 -21.74
CA TRP A 570 16.34 8.57 -22.51
C TRP A 570 15.44 8.07 -23.66
N GLY A 571 15.90 7.07 -24.43
CA GLY A 571 15.11 6.42 -25.49
C GLY A 571 14.69 5.00 -25.13
N GLY A 572 13.49 4.59 -25.52
CA GLY A 572 12.93 3.26 -25.28
C GLY A 572 12.90 2.82 -23.81
N HIS A 573 12.92 1.50 -23.58
CA HIS A 573 12.98 0.92 -22.24
C HIS A 573 14.40 0.46 -21.87
N LYS A 574 14.78 0.62 -20.60
CA LYS A 574 16.00 -0.01 -20.06
C LYS A 574 15.72 -1.50 -19.82
N PRO A 575 16.39 -2.42 -20.53
CA PRO A 575 16.18 -3.84 -20.35
C PRO A 575 16.74 -4.30 -18.99
N ALA A 576 16.11 -5.30 -18.40
CA ALA A 576 16.61 -6.01 -17.24
C ALA A 576 16.49 -7.52 -17.44
N ILE A 577 17.57 -8.24 -17.14
CA ILE A 577 17.53 -9.70 -17.04
C ILE A 577 16.76 -10.03 -15.77
N THR A 578 15.53 -10.52 -15.93
CA THR A 578 14.72 -10.96 -14.80
C THR A 578 14.64 -12.48 -14.82
N PRO A 579 15.14 -13.19 -13.80
CA PRO A 579 14.99 -14.63 -13.75
C PRO A 579 13.51 -15.04 -13.72
N ASN A 580 13.22 -16.26 -14.17
CA ASN A 580 11.91 -16.88 -14.00
C ASN A 580 11.70 -17.11 -12.49
N LEU A 581 10.92 -16.25 -11.83
CA LEU A 581 10.72 -16.32 -10.39
C LEU A 581 9.25 -16.61 -10.06
N ALA A 582 8.89 -17.90 -10.10
CA ALA A 582 7.62 -18.38 -9.55
C ALA A 582 7.56 -18.12 -8.04
N ARG A 583 6.44 -17.59 -7.57
CA ARG A 583 6.13 -17.48 -6.13
C ARG A 583 5.52 -18.80 -5.66
N PRO A 584 5.87 -19.28 -4.44
CA PRO A 584 5.27 -20.49 -3.91
C PRO A 584 3.74 -20.32 -3.84
N MET A 585 3.02 -21.12 -4.61
CA MET A 585 1.59 -21.36 -4.46
C MET A 585 1.41 -22.84 -4.17
N ALA A 586 0.92 -23.16 -2.98
CA ALA A 586 0.62 -24.54 -2.61
C ALA A 586 -0.64 -24.99 -3.37
N VAL A 587 -0.43 -25.70 -4.48
CA VAL A 587 -1.51 -26.27 -5.29
C VAL A 587 -1.27 -27.76 -5.49
N GLU A 588 -2.33 -28.56 -5.45
CA GLU A 588 -2.25 -30.01 -5.58
C GLU A 588 -1.75 -30.43 -6.96
N ALA A 589 -0.94 -31.49 -6.98
CA ALA A 589 -0.53 -32.15 -8.22
C ALA A 589 -1.75 -32.78 -8.92
N PHE A 590 -1.67 -32.90 -10.23
CA PHE A 590 -2.68 -33.54 -11.07
C PHE A 590 -2.12 -34.79 -11.75
N ALA A 591 -3.00 -35.74 -12.06
CA ALA A 591 -2.68 -36.86 -12.93
C ALA A 591 -2.34 -36.35 -14.35
N PRO A 592 -1.51 -37.08 -15.13
CA PRO A 592 -1.17 -36.68 -16.48
C PRO A 592 -2.41 -36.29 -17.29
N LEU A 593 -2.41 -35.08 -17.84
CA LEU A 593 -3.53 -34.54 -18.59
C LEU A 593 -3.19 -34.36 -20.07
N ARG A 594 -4.19 -34.48 -20.93
CA ARG A 594 -4.10 -34.19 -22.36
C ARG A 594 -4.91 -32.92 -22.66
N THR A 595 -4.46 -32.14 -23.64
CA THR A 595 -5.18 -30.98 -24.17
C THR A 595 -4.80 -30.80 -25.64
N GLU A 596 -5.70 -30.26 -26.46
CA GLU A 596 -5.35 -29.91 -27.85
C GLU A 596 -4.40 -28.71 -27.90
N VAL A 597 -4.73 -27.64 -27.18
CA VAL A 597 -3.92 -26.41 -27.12
C VAL A 597 -3.56 -26.07 -25.69
N LEU A 598 -2.26 -25.99 -25.40
CA LEU A 598 -1.72 -25.48 -24.14
C LEU A 598 -1.29 -24.02 -24.32
N VAL A 599 -1.90 -23.11 -23.56
CA VAL A 599 -1.47 -21.70 -23.48
C VAL A 599 -0.63 -21.53 -22.21
N ILE A 600 0.60 -21.05 -22.36
CA ILE A 600 1.51 -20.81 -21.24
C ILE A 600 1.53 -19.31 -20.90
N GLY A 601 1.00 -18.97 -19.72
CA GLY A 601 0.79 -17.62 -19.20
C GLY A 601 -0.69 -17.27 -19.11
N ALA A 602 -1.17 -16.86 -17.94
CA ALA A 602 -2.54 -16.39 -17.69
C ALA A 602 -2.60 -14.88 -17.38
N GLY A 603 -1.72 -14.12 -18.02
CA GLY A 603 -1.88 -12.67 -18.17
C GLY A 603 -2.99 -12.34 -19.18
N VAL A 604 -3.20 -11.04 -19.45
CA VAL A 604 -4.28 -10.55 -20.31
C VAL A 604 -4.31 -11.24 -21.68
N LEU A 605 -3.15 -11.41 -22.34
CA LEU A 605 -3.07 -12.07 -23.64
C LEU A 605 -3.42 -13.56 -23.58
N GLY A 606 -2.90 -14.27 -22.57
CA GLY A 606 -3.22 -15.70 -22.37
C GLY A 606 -4.69 -15.93 -22.00
N SER A 607 -5.30 -15.03 -21.23
CA SER A 607 -6.73 -15.08 -20.95
C SER A 607 -7.59 -14.79 -22.19
N CYS A 608 -7.19 -13.82 -23.03
CA CYS A 608 -7.84 -13.58 -24.33
C CYS A 608 -7.68 -14.79 -25.28
N LEU A 609 -6.52 -15.46 -25.29
CA LEU A 609 -6.30 -16.69 -26.05
C LEU A 609 -7.24 -17.81 -25.58
N GLY A 610 -7.35 -18.01 -24.26
CA GLY A 610 -8.32 -18.95 -23.69
C GLY A 610 -9.73 -18.66 -24.16
N TYR A 611 -10.14 -17.39 -24.17
CA TYR A 611 -11.47 -16.95 -24.62
C TYR A 611 -11.70 -17.21 -26.12
N TYR A 612 -10.80 -16.78 -27.01
CA TYR A 612 -10.99 -16.96 -28.45
C TYR A 612 -10.85 -18.43 -28.91
N LEU A 613 -9.90 -19.18 -28.36
CA LEU A 613 -9.70 -20.58 -28.72
C LEU A 613 -10.86 -21.47 -28.25
N SER A 614 -11.35 -21.28 -27.02
CA SER A 614 -12.51 -22.03 -26.53
C SER A 614 -13.79 -21.66 -27.29
N ARG A 615 -13.98 -20.38 -27.63
CA ARG A 615 -15.05 -19.92 -28.54
C ARG A 615 -14.95 -20.54 -29.94
N ALA A 616 -13.74 -20.83 -30.42
CA ALA A 616 -13.51 -21.56 -31.67
C ALA A 616 -13.64 -23.08 -31.54
N GLY A 617 -14.11 -23.58 -30.39
CA GLY A 617 -14.36 -25.00 -30.14
C GLY A 617 -13.11 -25.85 -29.86
N GLN A 618 -11.96 -25.22 -29.58
CA GLN A 618 -10.72 -25.94 -29.26
C GLN A 618 -10.71 -26.40 -27.79
N GLU A 619 -10.11 -27.57 -27.51
CA GLU A 619 -9.81 -27.97 -26.12
C GLU A 619 -8.57 -27.24 -25.59
N VAL A 620 -8.79 -26.29 -24.68
CA VAL A 620 -7.73 -25.37 -24.22
C VAL A 620 -7.45 -25.52 -22.74
N THR A 621 -6.17 -25.67 -22.40
CA THR A 621 -5.65 -25.50 -21.04
C THR A 621 -4.75 -24.28 -21.00
N VAL A 622 -5.04 -23.32 -20.10
CA VAL A 622 -4.20 -22.16 -19.79
C VAL A 622 -3.48 -22.43 -18.48
N VAL A 623 -2.16 -22.38 -18.47
CA VAL A 623 -1.33 -22.57 -17.26
C VAL A 623 -0.62 -21.27 -16.87
N ASP A 624 -0.49 -21.01 -15.58
CA ASP A 624 0.36 -19.94 -15.06
C ASP A 624 1.14 -20.44 -13.85
N ARG A 625 2.42 -20.07 -13.76
CA ARG A 625 3.29 -20.44 -12.63
C ARG A 625 2.81 -19.83 -11.31
N ASP A 626 2.13 -18.71 -11.38
CA ASP A 626 1.58 -17.96 -10.25
C ASP A 626 0.03 -17.97 -10.32
N ASP A 627 -0.62 -16.89 -9.88
CA ASP A 627 -2.06 -16.67 -10.00
C ASP A 627 -2.39 -15.90 -11.31
N VAL A 628 -3.63 -16.02 -11.77
CA VAL A 628 -4.12 -15.29 -12.95
C VAL A 628 -3.92 -13.79 -12.73
N ASN A 629 -3.42 -13.10 -13.75
CA ASN A 629 -3.19 -11.65 -13.73
C ASN A 629 -2.20 -11.16 -12.65
N LEU A 630 -1.25 -11.98 -12.16
CA LEU A 630 -0.39 -11.57 -11.05
C LEU A 630 0.73 -10.58 -11.46
N GLN A 631 1.43 -10.88 -12.55
CA GLN A 631 2.71 -10.25 -12.93
C GLN A 631 2.50 -9.00 -13.81
N ALA A 632 2.96 -9.01 -15.07
CA ALA A 632 2.96 -7.86 -15.98
C ALA A 632 1.54 -7.25 -16.16
N SER A 633 0.54 -8.09 -16.44
CA SER A 633 -0.82 -7.62 -16.70
C SER A 633 -1.47 -6.96 -15.48
N GLY A 634 -1.43 -7.58 -14.30
CA GLY A 634 -2.03 -7.00 -13.09
C GLY A 634 -1.24 -5.83 -12.50
N ALA A 635 -0.04 -5.55 -13.00
CA ALA A 635 0.75 -4.37 -12.69
C ALA A 635 0.66 -3.28 -13.78
N ASN A 636 -0.04 -3.52 -14.88
CA ASN A 636 -0.24 -2.53 -15.93
C ASN A 636 -1.19 -1.42 -15.44
N ALA A 637 -1.12 -0.24 -16.06
CA ALA A 637 -2.04 0.85 -15.76
C ALA A 637 -3.33 0.81 -16.58
N GLY A 638 -3.45 -0.02 -17.63
CA GLY A 638 -4.65 -0.16 -18.45
C GLY A 638 -4.86 0.99 -19.40
N SER A 639 -3.79 1.45 -20.06
CA SER A 639 -3.93 2.35 -21.21
C SER A 639 -4.34 1.56 -22.44
N LEU A 640 -5.24 2.13 -23.25
CA LEU A 640 -5.57 1.65 -24.59
C LEU A 640 -4.93 2.63 -25.59
N HIS A 641 -3.68 2.35 -25.93
CA HIS A 641 -2.83 3.19 -26.77
C HIS A 641 -3.00 2.85 -28.26
N VAL A 642 -3.68 3.72 -28.99
CA VAL A 642 -3.93 3.60 -30.44
C VAL A 642 -2.88 4.39 -31.23
N GLN A 643 -2.35 5.47 -30.66
CA GLN A 643 -1.25 6.23 -31.24
C GLN A 643 0.11 5.63 -30.88
N LEU A 644 1.15 5.94 -31.65
CA LEU A 644 2.54 5.66 -31.29
C LEU A 644 2.91 6.42 -30.02
N LEU A 645 3.64 5.80 -29.11
CA LEU A 645 4.20 6.53 -27.97
C LEU A 645 5.38 7.40 -28.44
N SER A 646 5.71 8.44 -27.67
CA SER A 646 6.80 9.36 -28.03
C SER A 646 8.16 8.68 -28.19
N PHE A 647 8.36 7.56 -27.50
CA PHE A 647 9.57 6.72 -27.61
C PHE A 647 9.43 5.55 -28.60
N ASP A 648 8.35 5.48 -29.37
CA ASP A 648 8.17 4.55 -30.50
C ASP A 648 8.31 5.27 -31.86
N PHE A 649 8.52 6.59 -31.85
CA PHE A 649 8.68 7.43 -33.05
C PHE A 649 9.93 8.33 -32.96
N GLY A 650 10.51 8.66 -34.12
CA GLY A 650 11.65 9.57 -34.23
C GLY A 650 12.96 9.02 -33.64
N ALA A 651 13.87 9.93 -33.28
CA ALA A 651 15.24 9.59 -32.86
C ALA A 651 15.34 8.78 -31.56
N ARG A 652 14.26 8.71 -30.77
CA ARG A 652 14.20 7.97 -29.50
C ARG A 652 13.60 6.56 -29.65
N ALA A 653 13.10 6.22 -30.85
CA ALA A 653 12.52 4.93 -31.16
C ALA A 653 13.58 3.83 -31.26
N GLN A 654 13.28 2.66 -30.68
CA GLN A 654 14.08 1.46 -30.98
C GLN A 654 13.94 1.10 -32.47
N ALA A 655 15.04 0.70 -33.09
CA ALA A 655 15.11 0.35 -34.51
C ALA A 655 14.53 1.42 -35.48
N GLY A 656 14.52 2.69 -35.07
CA GLY A 656 14.02 3.81 -35.90
C GLY A 656 12.49 3.87 -36.04
N GLY A 657 11.72 3.10 -35.23
CA GLY A 657 10.25 3.17 -35.17
C GLY A 657 9.49 2.44 -36.29
N GLY A 658 10.21 1.84 -37.25
CA GLY A 658 9.61 1.13 -38.39
C GLY A 658 8.66 -0.01 -38.00
N PRO A 659 9.09 -0.98 -37.18
CA PRO A 659 8.23 -2.10 -36.77
C PRO A 659 7.00 -1.65 -35.97
N ALA A 660 7.15 -0.63 -35.11
CA ALA A 660 6.04 -0.09 -34.32
C ALA A 660 4.92 0.48 -35.21
N ALA A 661 5.27 1.18 -36.30
CA ALA A 661 4.29 1.74 -37.24
C ALA A 661 3.39 0.65 -37.88
N ALA A 662 3.92 -0.55 -38.11
CA ALA A 662 3.12 -1.66 -38.66
C ALA A 662 1.97 -2.08 -37.73
N THR A 663 2.04 -1.76 -36.43
CA THR A 663 1.00 -2.11 -35.45
C THR A 663 -0.20 -1.17 -35.46
N LEU A 664 -0.09 0.02 -36.06
CA LEU A 664 -1.10 1.07 -35.98
C LEU A 664 -2.50 0.59 -36.40
N PRO A 665 -2.69 -0.14 -37.53
CA PRO A 665 -4.01 -0.64 -37.91
C PRO A 665 -4.65 -1.60 -36.88
N LEU A 666 -3.84 -2.28 -36.06
CA LEU A 666 -4.32 -3.24 -35.07
C LEU A 666 -4.96 -2.58 -33.85
N GLY A 667 -4.51 -1.37 -33.49
CA GLY A 667 -4.98 -0.66 -32.29
C GLY A 667 -6.49 -0.42 -32.28
N PRO A 668 -7.05 0.28 -33.29
CA PRO A 668 -8.49 0.54 -33.41
C PRO A 668 -9.33 -0.74 -33.44
N MET A 669 -8.84 -1.78 -34.11
CA MET A 669 -9.51 -3.09 -34.19
C MET A 669 -9.58 -3.74 -32.81
N SER A 670 -8.46 -3.71 -32.08
CA SER A 670 -8.37 -4.32 -30.75
C SER A 670 -9.23 -3.59 -29.70
N VAL A 671 -9.36 -2.26 -29.80
CA VAL A 671 -10.29 -1.49 -28.94
C VAL A 671 -11.74 -1.95 -29.15
N LYS A 672 -12.16 -2.18 -30.40
CA LYS A 672 -13.50 -2.73 -30.70
C LYS A 672 -13.67 -4.14 -30.15
N LEU A 673 -12.64 -4.97 -30.23
CA LEU A 673 -12.65 -6.31 -29.63
C LEU A 673 -12.77 -6.26 -28.11
N TRP A 674 -12.15 -5.27 -27.43
CA TRP A 674 -12.35 -5.07 -25.99
C TRP A 674 -13.80 -4.73 -25.65
N GLN A 675 -14.44 -3.84 -26.41
CA GLN A 675 -15.86 -3.53 -26.23
C GLN A 675 -16.75 -4.77 -26.43
N GLN A 676 -16.41 -5.63 -27.41
CA GLN A 676 -17.09 -6.90 -27.59
C GLN A 676 -16.86 -7.86 -26.41
N ILE A 677 -15.63 -7.96 -25.91
CA ILE A 677 -15.31 -8.80 -24.74
C ILE A 677 -16.08 -8.33 -23.50
N GLU A 678 -16.18 -7.02 -23.27
CA GLU A 678 -16.99 -6.46 -22.18
C GLU A 678 -18.46 -6.88 -22.29
N ALA A 679 -19.05 -6.73 -23.48
CA ALA A 679 -20.42 -7.17 -23.74
C ALA A 679 -20.60 -8.69 -23.51
N ASP A 680 -19.65 -9.51 -23.99
CA ASP A 680 -19.69 -10.96 -23.85
C ASP A 680 -19.48 -11.44 -22.40
N CYS A 681 -18.75 -10.67 -21.59
CA CYS A 681 -18.56 -10.95 -20.17
C CYS A 681 -19.79 -10.56 -19.34
N GLY A 682 -20.60 -9.60 -19.81
CA GLY A 682 -21.75 -9.09 -19.07
C GLY A 682 -21.38 -8.29 -17.81
N GLU A 683 -20.17 -7.72 -17.76
CA GLU A 683 -19.63 -6.98 -16.63
C GLU A 683 -18.91 -5.73 -17.12
N ASP A 684 -19.05 -4.61 -16.41
CA ASP A 684 -18.30 -3.38 -16.67
C ASP A 684 -16.78 -3.61 -16.47
N LEU A 685 -15.98 -3.40 -17.51
CA LEU A 685 -14.52 -3.52 -17.46
C LEU A 685 -13.84 -2.15 -17.24
N GLU A 686 -14.65 -1.11 -17.02
CA GLU A 686 -14.29 0.30 -16.95
C GLU A 686 -13.60 0.78 -18.23
N ILE A 687 -14.04 0.28 -19.38
CA ILE A 687 -13.57 0.76 -20.68
C ILE A 687 -14.13 2.18 -20.90
N LYS A 688 -13.23 3.14 -21.12
CA LYS A 688 -13.58 4.50 -21.49
C LYS A 688 -12.75 4.92 -22.69
N ILE A 689 -13.42 5.13 -23.82
CA ILE A 689 -12.83 5.68 -25.06
C ILE A 689 -13.15 7.16 -25.10
N THR A 690 -12.29 7.94 -24.43
CA THR A 690 -12.47 9.38 -24.23
C THR A 690 -11.44 10.19 -25.02
N GLY A 691 -10.70 9.55 -25.93
CA GLY A 691 -9.62 10.19 -26.65
C GLY A 691 -8.31 10.25 -25.85
N GLY A 692 -7.25 10.44 -26.61
CA GLY A 692 -5.88 10.56 -26.14
C GLY A 692 -5.27 11.88 -26.59
N LEU A 693 -4.50 12.51 -25.72
CA LEU A 693 -3.85 13.80 -25.95
C LEU A 693 -2.36 13.66 -25.69
N MET A 694 -1.55 13.70 -26.75
CA MET A 694 -0.09 13.83 -26.61
C MET A 694 0.27 15.31 -26.64
N VAL A 695 0.56 15.88 -25.48
CA VAL A 695 0.76 17.33 -25.31
C VAL A 695 2.20 17.74 -25.62
N ALA A 696 2.37 19.00 -26.04
CA ALA A 696 3.67 19.63 -26.18
C ALA A 696 3.69 21.01 -25.51
N ASP A 697 4.81 21.32 -24.85
CA ASP A 697 5.13 22.60 -24.21
C ASP A 697 6.22 23.39 -24.96
N SER A 698 6.59 22.92 -26.16
CA SER A 698 7.63 23.54 -26.99
C SER A 698 7.32 23.47 -28.48
N GLU A 699 7.88 24.42 -29.24
CA GLU A 699 7.80 24.45 -30.71
C GLU A 699 8.41 23.22 -31.36
N ALA A 700 9.46 22.65 -30.75
CA ALA A 700 10.07 21.40 -31.21
C ALA A 700 9.11 20.22 -31.01
N GLY A 701 8.43 20.17 -29.86
CA GLY A 701 7.39 19.19 -29.58
C GLY A 701 6.22 19.30 -30.55
N MET A 702 5.75 20.51 -30.89
CA MET A 702 4.68 20.69 -31.89
C MET A 702 5.07 20.14 -33.26
N ARG A 703 6.29 20.42 -33.74
CA ARG A 703 6.80 19.84 -35.00
C ARG A 703 6.92 18.31 -34.93
N PHE A 704 7.30 17.76 -33.78
CA PHE A 704 7.32 16.32 -33.57
C PHE A 704 5.92 15.71 -33.73
N LEU A 705 4.91 16.33 -33.12
CA LEU A 705 3.51 15.91 -33.22
C LEU A 705 2.99 15.97 -34.66
N GLU A 706 3.30 17.03 -35.42
CA GLU A 706 2.92 17.13 -36.84
C GLU A 706 3.49 15.98 -37.68
N ALA A 707 4.78 15.66 -37.48
CA ALA A 707 5.45 14.57 -38.19
C ALA A 707 4.87 13.19 -37.81
N LYS A 708 4.61 12.98 -36.52
CA LYS A 708 4.01 11.75 -35.98
C LYS A 708 2.59 11.55 -36.51
N ALA A 709 1.71 12.54 -36.35
CA ALA A 709 0.34 12.50 -36.83
C ALA A 709 0.26 12.29 -38.36
N ALA A 710 1.22 12.81 -39.13
CA ALA A 710 1.30 12.55 -40.56
C ALA A 710 1.62 11.08 -40.89
N LEU A 711 2.49 10.42 -40.13
CA LEU A 711 2.77 8.98 -40.27
C LEU A 711 1.55 8.14 -39.88
N GLU A 712 0.89 8.49 -38.78
CA GLU A 712 -0.24 7.74 -38.24
C GLU A 712 -1.48 7.81 -39.13
N ARG A 713 -1.77 9.00 -39.70
CA ARG A 713 -2.84 9.15 -40.71
C ARG A 713 -2.62 8.29 -41.95
N ARG A 714 -1.36 8.09 -42.38
CA ARG A 714 -1.05 7.18 -43.51
C ARG A 714 -1.36 5.72 -43.19
N HIS A 715 -1.40 5.35 -41.91
CA HIS A 715 -1.78 4.02 -41.44
C HIS A 715 -3.24 3.94 -40.97
N GLY A 716 -4.05 4.96 -41.27
CA GLY A 716 -5.49 4.96 -40.99
C GLY A 716 -5.86 5.32 -39.54
N ILE A 717 -4.94 5.90 -38.76
CA ILE A 717 -5.27 6.46 -37.45
C ILE A 717 -5.85 7.86 -37.62
N ASP A 718 -6.95 8.13 -36.91
CA ASP A 718 -7.49 9.47 -36.74
C ASP A 718 -6.62 10.23 -35.72
N ALA A 719 -5.71 11.04 -36.23
CA ALA A 719 -4.75 11.84 -35.47
C ALA A 719 -4.76 13.29 -35.97
N GLU A 720 -5.18 14.21 -35.10
CA GLU A 720 -5.30 15.65 -35.38
C GLU A 720 -4.39 16.45 -34.46
N VAL A 721 -3.56 17.33 -35.00
CA VAL A 721 -2.79 18.29 -34.19
C VAL A 721 -3.65 19.51 -33.92
N ILE A 722 -3.83 19.83 -32.64
CA ILE A 722 -4.65 20.93 -32.13
C ILE A 722 -3.80 21.96 -31.40
N ASP A 723 -4.23 23.22 -31.43
CA ASP A 723 -3.59 24.32 -30.70
C ASP A 723 -3.94 24.33 -29.21
N GLY A 724 -3.24 25.17 -28.44
CA GLY A 724 -3.46 25.30 -26.99
C GLY A 724 -4.87 25.80 -26.63
N ALA A 725 -5.54 26.55 -27.51
CA ALA A 725 -6.90 27.02 -27.25
C ALA A 725 -7.92 25.87 -27.36
N ALA A 726 -7.78 25.02 -28.37
CA ALA A 726 -8.54 23.78 -28.51
C ALA A 726 -8.24 22.81 -27.38
N LEU A 727 -6.97 22.63 -27.01
CA LEU A 727 -6.57 21.78 -25.89
C LEU A 727 -7.24 22.21 -24.58
N ARG A 728 -7.26 23.50 -24.25
CA ARG A 728 -7.92 24.02 -23.04
C ARG A 728 -9.44 23.85 -23.06
N ARG A 729 -10.07 23.82 -24.23
CA ARG A 729 -11.51 23.49 -24.34
C ARG A 729 -11.77 22.01 -24.06
N LEU A 730 -10.89 21.12 -24.53
CA LEU A 730 -11.04 19.66 -24.37
C LEU A 730 -10.65 19.18 -22.97
N SER A 731 -9.59 19.75 -22.37
CA SER A 731 -9.13 19.34 -21.04
C SER A 731 -8.68 20.57 -20.23
N PRO A 732 -9.64 21.28 -19.59
CA PRO A 732 -9.38 22.56 -18.92
C PRO A 732 -8.42 22.50 -17.74
N ALA A 733 -8.25 21.33 -17.12
CA ALA A 733 -7.36 21.16 -15.97
C ALA A 733 -5.87 21.12 -16.34
N LEU A 734 -5.54 20.89 -17.62
CA LEU A 734 -4.16 20.87 -18.10
C LEU A 734 -3.52 22.27 -18.02
N SER A 735 -2.20 22.29 -17.94
CA SER A 735 -1.44 23.55 -17.82
C SER A 735 -1.69 24.49 -18.99
N GLY A 736 -1.80 25.78 -18.68
CA GLY A 736 -1.87 26.85 -19.67
C GLY A 736 -0.56 27.06 -20.45
N GLU A 737 0.55 26.48 -20.00
CA GLU A 737 1.86 26.56 -20.67
C GLU A 737 1.97 25.61 -21.87
N LEU A 738 1.03 24.69 -22.05
CA LEU A 738 1.02 23.76 -23.18
C LEU A 738 0.64 24.51 -24.48
N LEU A 739 1.45 24.33 -25.53
CA LEU A 739 1.26 24.99 -26.83
C LEU A 739 0.19 24.31 -27.68
N GLY A 740 -0.03 23.01 -27.48
CA GLY A 740 -0.98 22.20 -28.23
C GLY A 740 -0.84 20.72 -27.91
N ALA A 741 -1.53 19.89 -28.68
CA ALA A 741 -1.47 18.44 -28.56
C ALA A 741 -1.77 17.75 -29.89
N GLU A 742 -1.40 16.49 -30.00
CA GLU A 742 -2.02 15.58 -30.95
C GLU A 742 -3.18 14.85 -30.26
N HIS A 743 -4.34 14.87 -30.90
CA HIS A 743 -5.57 14.26 -30.43
C HIS A 743 -5.91 13.01 -31.26
N CYS A 744 -6.09 11.88 -30.56
CA CYS A 744 -6.57 10.63 -31.15
C CYS A 744 -7.87 10.18 -30.45
N PRO A 745 -9.05 10.30 -31.09
CA PRO A 745 -10.35 10.03 -30.44
C PRO A 745 -10.54 8.58 -29.97
N MET A 746 -9.86 7.62 -30.61
CA MET A 746 -10.01 6.19 -30.34
C MET A 746 -9.17 5.67 -29.16
N GLU A 747 -8.34 6.51 -28.56
CA GLU A 747 -7.61 6.13 -27.35
C GLU A 747 -8.49 6.12 -26.11
N GLY A 748 -8.02 5.40 -25.10
CA GLY A 748 -8.77 5.30 -23.87
C GLY A 748 -8.05 4.55 -22.76
N LYS A 749 -8.86 4.01 -21.87
CA LYS A 749 -8.42 3.26 -20.70
C LYS A 749 -9.37 2.11 -20.40
N ILE A 750 -8.84 1.12 -19.69
CA ILE A 750 -9.54 -0.06 -19.19
C ILE A 750 -9.01 -0.34 -17.79
N ASN A 751 -9.76 -1.04 -16.93
CA ASN A 751 -9.26 -1.46 -15.62
C ASN A 751 -8.59 -2.85 -15.69
N PRO A 752 -7.25 -2.95 -15.58
CA PRO A 752 -6.50 -4.21 -15.64
C PRO A 752 -6.90 -5.22 -14.57
N LEU A 753 -7.36 -4.70 -13.43
CA LEU A 753 -7.74 -5.49 -12.26
C LEU A 753 -9.13 -6.11 -12.39
N ARG A 754 -9.93 -5.69 -13.37
CA ARG A 754 -11.24 -6.28 -13.70
C ARG A 754 -11.17 -7.06 -15.01
N ALA A 755 -10.65 -6.44 -16.07
CA ALA A 755 -10.68 -6.96 -17.43
C ALA A 755 -10.09 -8.37 -17.56
N THR A 756 -8.87 -8.61 -17.07
CA THR A 756 -8.23 -9.94 -17.20
C THR A 756 -9.00 -11.03 -16.49
N TYR A 757 -9.54 -10.74 -15.29
CA TYR A 757 -10.31 -11.73 -14.54
C TYR A 757 -11.67 -12.00 -15.19
N ALA A 758 -12.32 -10.98 -15.76
CA ALA A 758 -13.57 -11.15 -16.49
C ALA A 758 -13.37 -12.04 -17.72
N VAL A 759 -12.39 -11.74 -18.58
CA VAL A 759 -12.12 -12.55 -19.77
C VAL A 759 -11.65 -13.97 -19.43
N ALA A 760 -10.83 -14.14 -18.39
CA ALA A 760 -10.43 -15.46 -17.89
C ALA A 760 -11.62 -16.30 -17.43
N ARG A 761 -12.55 -15.69 -16.67
CA ARG A 761 -13.78 -16.36 -16.22
C ARG A 761 -14.69 -16.70 -17.39
N ARG A 762 -14.81 -15.80 -18.37
CA ARG A 762 -15.59 -16.04 -19.58
C ARG A 762 -15.02 -17.21 -20.39
N ALA A 763 -13.70 -17.30 -20.51
CA ALA A 763 -13.03 -18.45 -21.12
C ALA A 763 -13.35 -19.77 -20.38
N GLN A 764 -13.34 -19.76 -19.03
CA GLN A 764 -13.72 -20.94 -18.24
C GLN A 764 -15.17 -21.36 -18.47
N GLN A 765 -16.10 -20.39 -18.53
CA GLN A 765 -17.51 -20.66 -18.85
C GLN A 765 -17.70 -21.25 -20.26
N GLN A 766 -16.77 -20.97 -21.18
CA GLN A 766 -16.74 -21.53 -22.53
C GLN A 766 -16.01 -22.88 -22.61
N GLY A 767 -15.48 -23.39 -21.50
CA GLY A 767 -14.84 -24.71 -21.41
C GLY A 767 -13.32 -24.71 -21.29
N ALA A 768 -12.66 -23.54 -21.28
CA ALA A 768 -11.20 -23.49 -21.07
C ALA A 768 -10.83 -23.92 -19.64
N ARG A 769 -9.77 -24.73 -19.50
CA ARG A 769 -9.23 -25.11 -18.19
C ARG A 769 -8.14 -24.13 -17.76
N LEU A 770 -8.30 -23.44 -16.64
CA LEU A 770 -7.28 -22.53 -16.10
C LEU A 770 -6.58 -23.15 -14.88
N LEU A 771 -5.26 -23.32 -14.97
CA LEU A 771 -4.43 -23.95 -13.94
C LEU A 771 -3.36 -22.96 -13.44
N ARG A 772 -3.62 -22.37 -12.26
CA ARG A 772 -2.65 -21.56 -11.52
C ARG A 772 -1.63 -22.43 -10.76
N GLY A 773 -0.51 -21.83 -10.34
CA GLY A 773 0.57 -22.53 -9.62
C GLY A 773 1.26 -23.62 -10.43
N CYS A 774 1.15 -23.58 -11.75
CA CYS A 774 1.62 -24.59 -12.71
C CYS A 774 2.81 -24.02 -13.49
N ASP A 775 4.01 -24.14 -12.91
CA ASP A 775 5.24 -23.66 -13.53
C ASP A 775 5.72 -24.67 -14.57
N VAL A 776 5.97 -24.21 -15.80
CA VAL A 776 6.47 -25.06 -16.89
C VAL A 776 7.98 -25.18 -16.75
N GLN A 777 8.46 -26.41 -16.55
CA GLN A 777 9.86 -26.70 -16.21
C GLN A 777 10.64 -27.30 -17.39
N ALA A 778 9.95 -27.99 -18.30
CA ALA A 778 10.53 -28.50 -19.54
C ALA A 778 9.45 -28.74 -20.60
N ILE A 779 9.83 -28.62 -21.87
CA ILE A 779 9.00 -28.93 -23.02
C ILE A 779 9.81 -29.83 -23.96
N GLU A 780 9.25 -31.00 -24.28
CA GLU A 780 9.86 -31.95 -25.20
C GLU A 780 8.92 -32.22 -26.37
N ARG A 781 9.47 -32.33 -27.58
CA ARG A 781 8.70 -32.69 -28.77
C ARG A 781 8.48 -34.19 -28.79
N LEU A 782 7.24 -34.62 -29.02
CA LEU A 782 6.94 -36.03 -29.19
C LEU A 782 7.45 -36.52 -30.56
N PRO A 783 7.91 -37.78 -30.67
CA PRO A 783 8.43 -38.33 -31.91
C PRO A 783 7.33 -38.45 -32.98
N GLY A 784 7.64 -38.01 -34.20
CA GLY A 784 6.70 -37.98 -35.34
C GLY A 784 6.24 -36.56 -35.69
N ALA A 785 6.09 -36.28 -36.99
CA ALA A 785 5.60 -34.97 -37.44
C ALA A 785 4.17 -34.72 -36.94
N GLY A 786 3.96 -33.62 -36.22
CA GLY A 786 2.64 -33.28 -35.65
C GLY A 786 2.24 -34.09 -34.41
N ALA A 787 3.16 -34.86 -33.82
CA ALA A 787 2.87 -35.67 -32.62
C ALA A 787 2.61 -34.84 -31.34
N GLY A 788 2.88 -33.53 -31.38
CA GLY A 788 2.68 -32.61 -30.26
C GLY A 788 3.86 -32.56 -29.30
N PHE A 789 3.57 -32.24 -28.04
CA PHE A 789 4.54 -31.94 -27.00
C PHE A 789 4.20 -32.66 -25.69
N GLU A 790 5.24 -33.04 -24.95
CA GLU A 790 5.15 -33.40 -23.55
C GLU A 790 5.73 -32.25 -22.71
N VAL A 791 4.94 -31.74 -21.77
CA VAL A 791 5.28 -30.57 -20.96
C VAL A 791 5.33 -30.97 -19.50
N ARG A 792 6.52 -30.92 -18.91
CA ARG A 792 6.71 -31.17 -17.47
C ARG A 792 6.47 -29.90 -16.68
N THR A 793 5.60 -29.98 -15.68
CA THR A 793 5.27 -28.84 -14.81
C THR A 793 5.49 -29.17 -13.34
N SER A 794 5.48 -28.14 -12.49
CA SER A 794 5.50 -28.29 -11.02
C SER A 794 4.33 -29.10 -10.44
N ARG A 795 3.25 -29.32 -11.20
CA ARG A 795 2.02 -30.00 -10.75
C ARG A 795 1.77 -31.34 -11.45
N GLY A 796 2.57 -31.71 -12.44
CA GLY A 796 2.37 -32.93 -13.24
C GLY A 796 2.68 -32.71 -14.72
N THR A 797 2.49 -33.75 -15.52
CA THR A 797 2.79 -33.73 -16.96
C THR A 797 1.55 -33.40 -17.79
N ILE A 798 1.73 -32.56 -18.81
CA ILE A 798 0.69 -32.20 -19.78
C ILE A 798 1.14 -32.67 -21.18
N ARG A 799 0.29 -33.42 -21.88
CA ARG A 799 0.45 -33.70 -23.31
C ARG A 799 -0.39 -32.73 -24.12
N ALA A 800 0.27 -31.94 -24.96
CA ALA A 800 -0.37 -30.89 -25.75
C ALA A 800 -0.19 -31.15 -27.24
N GLY A 801 -1.26 -31.03 -28.04
CA GLY A 801 -1.13 -31.07 -29.50
C GLY A 801 -0.38 -29.86 -30.04
N ARG A 802 -0.66 -28.68 -29.48
CA ARG A 802 -0.03 -27.40 -29.79
C ARG A 802 0.25 -26.62 -28.52
N ILE A 803 1.25 -25.74 -28.56
CA ILE A 803 1.60 -24.83 -27.47
C ILE A 803 1.55 -23.39 -27.98
N VAL A 804 0.94 -22.49 -27.22
CA VAL A 804 1.01 -21.04 -27.43
C VAL A 804 1.80 -20.42 -26.27
N ASN A 805 2.97 -19.87 -26.59
CA ASN A 805 3.78 -19.11 -25.66
C ASN A 805 3.22 -17.69 -25.51
N ALA A 806 2.45 -17.47 -24.42
CA ALA A 806 1.89 -16.20 -24.02
C ALA A 806 2.53 -15.69 -22.71
N SER A 807 3.76 -16.11 -22.42
CA SER A 807 4.46 -15.84 -21.15
C SER A 807 5.08 -14.44 -21.06
N GLY A 808 4.83 -13.57 -22.05
CA GLY A 808 5.20 -12.16 -22.02
C GLY A 808 6.71 -11.95 -21.87
N ALA A 809 7.13 -11.25 -20.81
CA ALA A 809 8.54 -10.92 -20.58
C ALA A 809 9.44 -12.16 -20.37
N TRP A 810 8.85 -13.34 -20.14
CA TRP A 810 9.55 -14.61 -19.95
C TRP A 810 9.55 -15.49 -21.20
N SER A 811 9.08 -15.00 -22.34
CA SER A 811 8.97 -15.81 -23.57
C SER A 811 10.28 -16.41 -24.05
N SER A 812 11.44 -15.75 -23.85
CA SER A 812 12.76 -16.31 -24.18
C SER A 812 13.03 -17.63 -23.45
N ALA A 813 12.73 -17.71 -22.16
CA ALA A 813 13.00 -18.90 -21.34
C ALA A 813 12.23 -20.13 -21.83
N LEU A 814 11.03 -19.93 -22.38
CA LEU A 814 10.23 -21.01 -22.97
C LEU A 814 10.76 -21.41 -24.35
N GLY A 815 11.23 -20.44 -25.15
CA GLY A 815 11.88 -20.73 -26.44
C GLY A 815 13.15 -21.55 -26.30
N GLU A 816 13.97 -21.24 -25.28
CA GLU A 816 15.22 -21.95 -24.98
C GLU A 816 15.02 -23.45 -24.72
N MET A 817 13.90 -23.85 -24.09
CA MET A 817 13.55 -25.26 -23.89
C MET A 817 13.40 -26.04 -25.21
N LEU A 818 13.12 -25.35 -26.31
CA LEU A 818 12.94 -25.89 -27.65
C LEU A 818 14.08 -25.50 -28.61
N GLY A 819 15.15 -24.86 -28.10
CA GLY A 819 16.27 -24.39 -28.93
C GLY A 819 15.95 -23.17 -29.80
N VAL A 820 14.89 -22.42 -29.49
CA VAL A 820 14.45 -21.23 -30.24
C VAL A 820 14.86 -19.97 -29.50
N LYS A 821 15.60 -19.08 -30.16
CA LYS A 821 15.94 -17.76 -29.61
C LYS A 821 14.78 -16.78 -29.86
N ILE A 822 14.02 -16.45 -28.82
CA ILE A 822 12.95 -15.45 -28.89
C ILE A 822 13.51 -14.11 -28.36
N PRO A 823 13.56 -13.03 -29.16
CA PRO A 823 14.24 -11.78 -28.81
C PRO A 823 13.38 -10.88 -27.90
N VAL A 824 12.88 -11.45 -26.80
CA VAL A 824 12.05 -10.75 -25.81
C VAL A 824 12.86 -10.56 -24.54
N GLN A 825 12.88 -9.32 -24.05
CA GLN A 825 13.50 -8.97 -22.78
C GLN A 825 12.45 -8.39 -21.81
N GLY A 826 12.72 -8.50 -20.51
CA GLY A 826 11.94 -7.80 -19.50
C GLY A 826 12.40 -6.34 -19.37
N ALA A 827 11.46 -5.43 -19.12
CA ALA A 827 11.75 -4.06 -18.73
C ALA A 827 10.87 -3.68 -17.51
N PRO A 828 11.43 -3.61 -16.29
CA PRO A 828 10.69 -3.16 -15.14
C PRO A 828 10.38 -1.66 -15.24
N LEU A 829 9.09 -1.33 -15.16
CA LEU A 829 8.57 0.04 -15.20
C LEU A 829 7.83 0.36 -13.90
N GLN A 830 7.71 1.63 -13.55
CA GLN A 830 6.96 2.06 -12.37
C GLN A 830 5.75 2.94 -12.68
N MET A 831 4.78 2.87 -11.77
CA MET A 831 3.52 3.59 -11.83
C MET A 831 3.21 4.21 -10.48
N ILE A 832 2.82 5.47 -10.49
CA ILE A 832 2.46 6.27 -9.32
C ILE A 832 0.95 6.42 -9.28
N VAL A 833 0.39 6.40 -8.07
CA VAL A 833 -1.04 6.65 -7.84
C VAL A 833 -1.22 7.73 -6.79
N THR A 834 -2.10 8.68 -7.09
CA THR A 834 -2.54 9.68 -6.12
C THR A 834 -3.69 9.15 -5.29
N GLU A 835 -3.98 9.85 -4.20
CA GLU A 835 -5.29 9.71 -3.57
C GLU A 835 -6.43 10.08 -4.55
N PRO A 836 -7.68 9.63 -4.27
CA PRO A 836 -8.84 10.03 -5.06
C PRO A 836 -9.02 11.54 -5.09
N ALA A 837 -9.23 12.08 -6.29
CA ALA A 837 -9.58 13.47 -6.56
C ALA A 837 -10.92 13.53 -7.32
N PRO A 838 -11.62 14.69 -7.34
CA PRO A 838 -12.71 14.94 -8.28
C PRO A 838 -12.27 14.74 -9.74
N PRO A 839 -13.18 14.58 -10.70
CA PRO A 839 -12.82 14.50 -12.12
C PRO A 839 -11.99 15.71 -12.56
N LEU A 840 -10.76 15.46 -13.01
CA LEU A 840 -9.82 16.47 -13.52
C LEU A 840 -9.52 16.24 -15.00
N VAL A 841 -9.32 14.98 -15.40
CA VAL A 841 -8.96 14.59 -16.77
C VAL A 841 -9.70 13.31 -17.18
N ASP A 842 -10.43 13.37 -18.29
CA ASP A 842 -11.08 12.21 -18.89
C ASP A 842 -10.14 11.47 -19.84
N HIS A 843 -9.50 12.24 -20.72
CA HIS A 843 -8.56 11.80 -21.75
C HIS A 843 -7.35 11.06 -21.17
N LEU A 844 -6.76 10.19 -21.98
CA LEU A 844 -5.44 9.62 -21.74
C LEU A 844 -4.38 10.65 -22.16
N ILE A 845 -3.56 11.11 -21.21
CA ILE A 845 -2.57 12.15 -21.47
C ILE A 845 -1.18 11.53 -21.65
N ALA A 846 -0.48 11.94 -22.70
CA ALA A 846 0.92 11.62 -22.98
C ALA A 846 1.70 12.92 -23.26
N HIS A 847 3.02 12.83 -23.40
CA HIS A 847 3.87 14.00 -23.70
C HIS A 847 4.78 13.71 -24.90
N ALA A 848 4.94 14.70 -25.79
CA ALA A 848 5.72 14.60 -27.02
C ALA A 848 7.20 14.31 -26.76
N ASP A 849 7.81 15.06 -25.84
CA ASP A 849 9.26 15.03 -25.59
C ASP A 849 9.68 14.40 -24.24
N ARG A 850 8.74 13.89 -23.44
CA ARG A 850 8.99 13.43 -22.07
C ARG A 850 8.22 12.13 -21.81
N HIS A 851 8.77 11.26 -20.96
CA HIS A 851 8.06 10.06 -20.53
C HIS A 851 6.86 10.43 -19.63
N LEU A 852 5.64 10.35 -20.18
CA LEU A 852 4.40 10.53 -19.42
C LEU A 852 3.27 9.66 -19.99
N SER A 853 2.55 8.99 -19.08
CA SER A 853 1.20 8.51 -19.31
C SER A 853 0.39 8.85 -18.06
N LEU A 854 -0.64 9.66 -18.21
CA LEU A 854 -1.46 10.14 -17.11
C LEU A 854 -2.93 9.93 -17.43
N LYS A 855 -3.65 9.31 -16.50
CA LYS A 855 -5.11 9.15 -16.59
C LYS A 855 -5.76 9.08 -15.22
N GLN A 856 -7.04 9.39 -15.15
CA GLN A 856 -7.82 9.23 -13.93
C GLN A 856 -8.62 7.93 -13.96
N ALA A 857 -8.48 7.10 -12.93
CA ALA A 857 -9.25 5.87 -12.76
C ALA A 857 -10.69 6.19 -12.29
N ALA A 858 -11.63 5.26 -12.48
CA ALA A 858 -13.01 5.41 -11.99
C ALA A 858 -13.07 5.62 -10.46
N SER A 859 -12.09 5.09 -9.72
CA SER A 859 -11.93 5.34 -8.28
C SER A 859 -11.51 6.77 -7.90
N GLY A 860 -11.28 7.66 -8.87
CA GLY A 860 -10.89 9.07 -8.69
C GLY A 860 -9.38 9.32 -8.60
N GLY A 861 -8.56 8.30 -8.34
CA GLY A 861 -7.10 8.45 -8.28
C GLY A 861 -6.47 8.64 -9.66
N LEU A 862 -5.46 9.49 -9.76
CA LEU A 862 -4.62 9.63 -10.95
C LEU A 862 -3.60 8.49 -11.00
N LEU A 863 -3.45 7.87 -12.17
CA LEU A 863 -2.42 6.90 -12.49
C LEU A 863 -1.38 7.60 -13.37
N ILE A 864 -0.14 7.68 -12.90
CA ILE A 864 0.95 8.44 -13.52
C ILE A 864 2.12 7.48 -13.80
N GLY A 865 2.47 7.32 -15.08
CA GLY A 865 3.51 6.42 -15.56
C GLY A 865 4.13 6.98 -16.84
N GLY A 866 4.32 6.13 -17.84
CA GLY A 866 4.84 6.56 -19.15
C GLY A 866 6.23 6.06 -19.46
N GLY A 867 6.65 4.90 -18.95
CA GLY A 867 7.93 4.27 -19.31
C GLY A 867 9.07 4.52 -18.32
N TRP A 868 8.83 5.21 -17.21
CA TRP A 868 9.82 5.41 -16.15
C TRP A 868 10.32 4.08 -15.58
N THR A 869 11.64 3.94 -15.53
CA THR A 869 12.30 2.67 -15.20
C THR A 869 12.23 2.36 -13.72
N ALA A 870 12.18 1.07 -13.42
CA ALA A 870 12.31 0.52 -12.09
C ALA A 870 13.53 -0.42 -12.03
N ALA A 871 13.88 -0.88 -10.83
CA ALA A 871 14.93 -1.87 -10.61
C ALA A 871 14.33 -3.25 -10.31
N PHE A 872 15.14 -4.29 -10.49
CA PHE A 872 14.84 -5.64 -10.01
C PHE A 872 15.72 -5.95 -8.79
N HIS A 873 15.12 -6.43 -7.69
CA HIS A 873 15.85 -6.85 -6.51
C HIS A 873 16.01 -8.38 -6.50
N PRO A 874 17.23 -8.93 -6.67
CA PRO A 874 17.45 -10.38 -6.80
C PRO A 874 16.96 -11.17 -5.59
N ASP A 875 17.37 -10.79 -4.37
CA ASP A 875 17.08 -11.59 -3.16
C ASP A 875 15.59 -11.60 -2.82
N MET A 876 14.94 -10.43 -2.87
CA MET A 876 13.50 -10.32 -2.63
C MET A 876 12.64 -10.82 -3.79
N ARG A 877 13.22 -11.17 -4.94
CA ARG A 877 12.49 -11.65 -6.13
C ARG A 877 11.37 -10.70 -6.57
N LEU A 878 11.60 -9.39 -6.49
CA LEU A 878 10.58 -8.37 -6.79
C LEU A 878 11.14 -7.10 -7.46
N ASN A 879 10.28 -6.48 -8.28
CA ASN A 879 10.57 -5.18 -8.86
C ASN A 879 10.41 -4.06 -7.81
N ARG A 880 11.38 -3.15 -7.76
CA ARG A 880 11.47 -2.03 -6.84
C ARG A 880 11.42 -0.71 -7.59
N ALA A 881 10.60 0.23 -7.11
CA ALA A 881 10.59 1.59 -7.66
C ALA A 881 11.87 2.33 -7.29
N GLU A 882 12.35 3.19 -8.19
CA GLU A 882 13.54 4.00 -8.01
C GLU A 882 13.17 5.44 -7.68
N ARG A 883 13.92 6.05 -6.76
CA ARG A 883 13.69 7.43 -6.31
C ARG A 883 13.71 8.41 -7.47
N ALA A 884 14.78 8.39 -8.28
CA ALA A 884 14.94 9.30 -9.41
C ALA A 884 13.78 9.20 -10.41
N SER A 885 13.29 7.98 -10.66
CA SER A 885 12.13 7.75 -11.52
C SER A 885 10.82 8.25 -10.91
N ILE A 886 10.66 8.19 -9.58
CA ILE A 886 9.50 8.79 -8.91
C ILE A 886 9.55 10.31 -9.08
N GLU A 887 10.71 10.89 -8.80
CA GLU A 887 10.93 12.34 -8.83
C GLU A 887 10.71 12.93 -10.23
N GLY A 888 11.32 12.32 -11.25
CA GLY A 888 11.20 12.75 -12.64
C GLY A 888 9.79 12.63 -13.19
N ASN A 889 9.12 11.50 -12.92
CA ASN A 889 7.74 11.30 -13.38
C ASN A 889 6.77 12.32 -12.77
N LEU A 890 6.91 12.59 -11.46
CA LEU A 890 6.09 13.61 -10.78
C LEU A 890 6.41 15.03 -11.27
N TRP A 891 7.66 15.31 -11.66
CA TRP A 891 8.03 16.58 -12.26
C TRP A 891 7.34 16.81 -13.61
N VAL A 892 7.31 15.80 -14.49
CA VAL A 892 6.59 15.92 -15.77
C VAL A 892 5.09 16.06 -15.51
N ALA A 893 4.53 15.22 -14.64
CA ALA A 893 3.10 15.23 -14.33
C ALA A 893 2.59 16.58 -13.81
N ARG A 894 3.33 17.25 -12.93
CA ARG A 894 2.92 18.57 -12.39
C ARG A 894 3.01 19.70 -13.41
N ARG A 895 3.87 19.60 -14.43
CA ARG A 895 3.94 20.59 -15.51
C ARG A 895 2.79 20.42 -16.48
N VAL A 896 2.35 19.18 -16.70
CA VAL A 896 1.21 18.87 -17.58
C VAL A 896 -0.14 19.09 -16.87
N LEU A 897 -0.26 18.68 -15.60
CA LEU A 897 -1.47 18.80 -14.78
C LEU A 897 -1.12 19.42 -13.41
N PRO A 898 -1.08 20.76 -13.28
CA PRO A 898 -0.64 21.45 -12.06
C PRO A 898 -1.41 21.07 -10.80
N ALA A 899 -2.71 20.74 -10.94
CA ALA A 899 -3.59 20.30 -9.86
C ALA A 899 -3.06 19.07 -9.09
N VAL A 900 -2.19 18.25 -9.70
CA VAL A 900 -1.58 17.09 -9.02
C VAL A 900 -0.75 17.50 -7.80
N SER A 901 -0.21 18.72 -7.77
CA SER A 901 0.54 19.26 -6.63
C SER A 901 -0.31 19.42 -5.37
N GLY A 902 -1.64 19.49 -5.53
CA GLY A 902 -2.62 19.50 -4.45
C GLY A 902 -3.05 18.13 -3.94
N LEU A 903 -2.37 17.05 -4.36
CA LEU A 903 -2.68 15.68 -4.00
C LEU A 903 -1.49 14.97 -3.34
N HIS A 904 -1.79 13.96 -2.53
CA HIS A 904 -0.78 13.01 -2.06
C HIS A 904 -0.57 11.87 -3.06
N MET A 905 0.67 11.49 -3.28
CA MET A 905 1.04 10.16 -3.77
C MET A 905 0.73 9.15 -2.66
N VAL A 906 -0.09 8.14 -2.95
CA VAL A 906 -0.46 7.09 -1.97
C VAL A 906 0.32 5.80 -2.18
N ARG A 907 0.76 5.51 -3.41
CA ARG A 907 1.61 4.37 -3.75
C ARG A 907 2.33 4.57 -5.07
N CYS A 908 3.46 3.92 -5.20
CA CYS A 908 4.22 3.70 -6.40
C CYS A 908 4.60 2.22 -6.45
N TRP A 909 4.29 1.53 -7.55
CA TRP A 909 4.69 0.15 -7.75
C TRP A 909 5.57 0.02 -8.98
N ALA A 910 6.36 -1.05 -8.99
CA ALA A 910 7.08 -1.49 -10.17
C ALA A 910 6.45 -2.78 -10.71
N GLY A 911 6.20 -2.80 -12.02
CA GLY A 911 5.63 -3.89 -12.80
C GLY A 911 6.56 -4.27 -13.94
N MET A 912 6.48 -5.51 -14.40
CA MET A 912 7.28 -5.97 -15.54
C MET A 912 6.60 -5.57 -16.85
N ASN A 913 7.36 -5.05 -17.81
CA ASN A 913 6.93 -4.84 -19.18
C ASN A 913 7.68 -5.77 -20.15
N VAL A 914 7.11 -5.99 -21.32
CA VAL A 914 7.76 -6.65 -22.45
C VAL A 914 8.56 -5.62 -23.24
N ASN A 915 9.84 -5.91 -23.49
CA ASN A 915 10.71 -5.11 -24.34
C ASN A 915 11.10 -5.91 -25.59
N ILE A 916 10.71 -5.39 -26.75
CA ILE A 916 10.91 -5.90 -28.12
C ILE A 916 11.06 -4.69 -29.05
N ASP A 917 11.20 -4.91 -30.37
CA ASP A 917 11.36 -3.87 -31.41
C ASP A 917 10.13 -2.97 -31.67
N GLY A 918 9.14 -2.96 -30.76
CA GLY A 918 7.88 -2.22 -30.88
C GLY A 918 6.73 -2.98 -31.56
N ALA A 919 7.03 -4.08 -32.27
CA ALA A 919 6.01 -4.90 -32.93
C ALA A 919 5.77 -6.24 -32.18
N PRO A 920 4.55 -6.78 -32.17
CA PRO A 920 4.30 -8.08 -31.55
C PRO A 920 5.02 -9.23 -32.27
N ILE A 921 5.17 -10.37 -31.59
CA ILE A 921 5.61 -11.64 -32.18
C ILE A 921 4.39 -12.56 -32.22
N ILE A 922 3.94 -12.90 -33.42
CA ILE A 922 2.69 -13.62 -33.71
C ILE A 922 2.96 -14.77 -34.67
N GLY A 923 2.45 -15.95 -34.33
CA GLY A 923 2.36 -17.09 -35.24
C GLY A 923 3.26 -18.26 -34.87
N GLU A 924 3.21 -19.30 -35.71
CA GLU A 924 3.99 -20.53 -35.55
C GLU A 924 5.48 -20.28 -35.74
N VAL A 925 6.30 -20.92 -34.91
CA VAL A 925 7.76 -20.82 -34.97
C VAL A 925 8.31 -21.74 -36.08
N PRO A 926 9.08 -21.20 -37.03
CA PRO A 926 9.74 -22.00 -38.07
C PRO A 926 10.60 -23.10 -37.46
N GLY A 927 10.49 -24.31 -38.02
CA GLY A 927 11.24 -25.49 -37.55
C GLY A 927 10.68 -26.17 -36.30
N VAL A 928 9.64 -25.62 -35.66
CA VAL A 928 8.97 -26.20 -34.48
C VAL A 928 7.44 -26.27 -34.68
N PRO A 929 6.94 -27.19 -35.53
CA PRO A 929 5.51 -27.31 -35.80
C PRO A 929 4.67 -27.49 -34.53
N GLY A 930 3.60 -26.73 -34.41
CA GLY A 930 2.71 -26.72 -33.26
C GLY A 930 3.11 -25.75 -32.14
N PHE A 931 4.27 -25.07 -32.22
CA PHE A 931 4.69 -24.07 -31.24
C PHE A 931 4.47 -22.65 -31.76
N TYR A 932 3.57 -21.90 -31.12
CA TYR A 932 3.17 -20.55 -31.51
C TYR A 932 3.68 -19.53 -30.50
N ASN A 933 4.10 -18.35 -30.97
CA ASN A 933 4.34 -17.19 -30.13
C ASN A 933 3.16 -16.22 -30.20
N ALA A 934 2.82 -15.66 -29.04
CA ALA A 934 1.90 -14.55 -28.89
C ALA A 934 2.49 -13.59 -27.84
N VAL A 935 3.20 -12.55 -28.28
CA VAL A 935 3.91 -11.62 -27.39
C VAL A 935 3.75 -10.19 -27.89
N THR A 936 3.51 -9.23 -27.00
CA THR A 936 3.35 -7.81 -27.36
C THR A 936 3.81 -6.88 -26.23
N SER A 937 4.42 -5.75 -26.60
CA SER A 937 4.81 -4.65 -25.68
C SER A 937 3.63 -3.74 -25.34
N ASN A 938 2.67 -3.55 -26.26
CA ASN A 938 1.42 -2.82 -26.00
C ASN A 938 0.33 -3.78 -25.46
N GLY A 939 0.66 -4.41 -24.32
CA GLY A 939 -0.04 -5.55 -23.71
C GLY A 939 -1.57 -5.45 -23.66
N TYR A 940 -2.11 -4.44 -23.00
CA TYR A 940 -3.56 -4.30 -22.87
C TYR A 940 -4.21 -3.93 -24.18
N THR A 941 -3.65 -2.98 -24.93
CA THR A 941 -4.28 -2.55 -26.17
C THR A 941 -4.35 -3.68 -27.19
N LEU A 942 -3.24 -4.41 -27.42
CA LEU A 942 -3.14 -5.39 -28.50
C LEU A 942 -3.52 -6.83 -28.09
N ALA A 943 -3.76 -7.11 -26.81
CA ALA A 943 -4.04 -8.49 -26.37
C ALA A 943 -5.23 -9.15 -27.10
N PRO A 944 -6.41 -8.52 -27.23
CA PRO A 944 -7.54 -9.14 -27.95
C PRO A 944 -7.22 -9.47 -29.40
N ILE A 945 -6.66 -8.53 -30.17
CA ILE A 945 -6.38 -8.75 -31.59
C ILE A 945 -5.27 -9.78 -31.78
N THR A 946 -4.20 -9.74 -30.99
CA THR A 946 -3.13 -10.75 -31.05
C THR A 946 -3.68 -12.14 -30.70
N ALA A 947 -4.50 -12.26 -29.66
CA ALA A 947 -5.13 -13.53 -29.29
C ALA A 947 -6.04 -14.05 -30.40
N LYS A 948 -6.87 -13.18 -31.00
CA LYS A 948 -7.76 -13.55 -32.10
C LYS A 948 -6.97 -14.07 -33.30
N LEU A 949 -5.92 -13.36 -33.72
CA LEU A 949 -5.10 -13.76 -34.88
C LEU A 949 -4.44 -15.13 -34.67
N VAL A 950 -3.89 -15.39 -33.48
CA VAL A 950 -3.30 -16.71 -33.17
C VAL A 950 -4.39 -17.79 -33.09
N ALA A 951 -5.56 -17.48 -32.53
CA ALA A 951 -6.68 -18.41 -32.50
C ALA A 951 -7.18 -18.76 -33.90
N ASP A 952 -7.30 -17.78 -34.80
CA ASP A 952 -7.68 -17.99 -36.21
C ASP A 952 -6.63 -18.84 -36.95
N LEU A 953 -5.33 -18.59 -36.74
CA LEU A 953 -4.27 -19.45 -37.29
C LEU A 953 -4.42 -20.90 -36.83
N ILE A 954 -4.69 -21.11 -35.54
CA ILE A 954 -4.82 -22.45 -34.97
C ILE A 954 -6.09 -23.14 -35.51
N ALA A 955 -7.23 -22.45 -35.51
CA ALA A 955 -8.52 -23.02 -35.88
C ALA A 955 -8.71 -23.15 -37.40
N HIS A 956 -8.11 -22.27 -38.20
CA HIS A 956 -8.41 -22.11 -39.63
C HIS A 956 -7.18 -22.12 -40.54
N GLY A 957 -5.97 -22.06 -40.00
CA GLY A 957 -4.72 -22.04 -40.77
C GLY A 957 -4.42 -20.70 -41.48
N ARG A 958 -5.24 -19.66 -41.28
CA ARG A 958 -5.10 -18.34 -41.91
C ARG A 958 -5.71 -17.23 -41.05
N THR A 959 -5.34 -15.98 -41.34
CA THR A 959 -5.88 -14.77 -40.74
C THR A 959 -6.37 -13.79 -41.81
N ASP A 960 -7.32 -12.92 -41.46
CA ASP A 960 -7.79 -11.86 -42.36
C ASP A 960 -6.83 -10.65 -42.42
N ILE A 961 -5.86 -10.60 -41.50
CA ILE A 961 -4.82 -9.57 -41.42
C ILE A 961 -3.50 -10.22 -41.81
N ASP A 962 -2.70 -9.53 -42.63
CA ASP A 962 -1.33 -9.94 -42.91
C ASP A 962 -0.47 -9.82 -41.65
N ILE A 963 -0.03 -10.97 -41.14
CA ILE A 963 0.82 -11.07 -39.96
C ILE A 963 2.32 -11.11 -40.32
N THR A 964 2.69 -11.04 -41.60
CA THR A 964 4.09 -11.11 -42.06
C THR A 964 5.01 -10.13 -41.29
N PRO A 965 4.61 -8.87 -41.01
CA PRO A 965 5.43 -7.94 -40.20
C PRO A 965 5.65 -8.40 -38.74
N PHE A 966 4.81 -9.32 -38.24
CA PHE A 966 4.79 -9.75 -36.84
C PHE A 966 5.35 -11.16 -36.63
N ARG A 967 5.75 -11.86 -37.71
CA ARG A 967 6.35 -13.20 -37.60
C ARG A 967 7.72 -13.13 -36.92
N ILE A 968 8.10 -14.20 -36.23
CA ILE A 968 9.42 -14.32 -35.61
C ILE A 968 10.56 -14.37 -36.65
N ASP A 969 10.25 -14.75 -37.88
CA ASP A 969 11.18 -14.78 -39.03
C ASP A 969 11.95 -13.46 -39.22
N ARG A 970 11.38 -12.32 -38.79
CA ARG A 970 12.06 -11.02 -38.88
C ARG A 970 13.32 -10.90 -38.01
N PHE A 971 13.55 -11.86 -37.11
CA PHE A 971 14.69 -11.90 -36.19
C PHE A 971 15.61 -13.11 -36.38
N LEU A 972 15.20 -14.08 -37.21
CA LEU A 972 15.89 -15.35 -37.39
C LEU A 972 16.88 -15.32 -38.55
#